data_AF-A0AAQ0QED1-F1
#
_entry.id   AF-A0AAQ0QED1-F1
#
_cell.length_a   1.000
_cell.length_b   1.000
_cell.length_c   1.000
_cell.angle_alpha   90.00
_cell.angle_beta   90.00
_cell.angle_gamma   90.00
#
_symmetry.space_group_name_H-M   'P 1'
#
loop_
_entity.id
_entity.type
_entity.pdbx_description
1 polymer ?
#
loop_
_entity_poly.entity_id
_entity_poly.type
_entity_poly.pdbx_seq_one_letter_code
_entity_poly.pdbx_strand_id
1 'polypeptide(L)'
;MKTKIFLCASLMLGLSLASCNDDDNYFISTDPVIDQSSVTTGSSDVTANSATLHGTVEGLADKSAAFYSVGFYYGEDQNSLTNRVDGVLDKNVVTATVDGLETGKTYYYQVFVSLKGQVSFQGEVKSFVTTSATVVTDNVQTVDFASATMGGAVTEAPEGATVGVVISADPDVEKVRAGLIVPAAEQAAAFSVEKSGFVPGTKYYYAAYLDLGAGVIYGDVKEFTTDAKTFDADADFVDLGLSVKWAKSNLGAKSESDFGGLFGFGDLSGVNTSYLPEDYASGDIYRTKQDLAWNVTGGVGTLPSYQDYEELFAKCTAEWTEVEGVAGYRLTGPNGNSIFLPAAGTRTVSDISSQGTAGYYATGSVNNGDFYYAYQFSLSNRARASLPVYQAAAVRAISTARNIPFDKTKLYGKWYMENGQDGKLHVFEGPFTQFGVTDNWNTITNNHPNVEQQIGWEMGTNSGWIGYTYGKDYGYMEFLEDGTVSIHRIAEDGTVTDETGHYTIDEKNVVLNIDIDILCGNTWLANKSGSLKILALDNDGLRIAIPDGDYGYAVNYYSERKREFDDAIPVNFQCVGGDWNGEWGAICDRIDAEKLEGKHTVTYNGTVNGAMVFNIDFQNLVAKYPTAIVYINDIRCDGKSIKFDANRFFYGDIEDNGNYRIELFNIWGKGQQGGKVVESPFSAATNLESEPAFQVSSELEIDYTINLSPAYYTPGLITINPSWGGDWTGPNDGSFTVVVDENSKITASKKDFVITLNSTDHADGSIMTFINTEQLYKDFPGTHMTLTSLELDGNAVTGWDSAKVLNSDDGDKHRLELWNTYGITASSGCAFGTPVQSGGEMKIVELGFSNSMSVGFSVDRLFPVVEW
;
A
#
# COMPACT_ATOMS: atom_id res chain seq x y z
N MET A 1 5.20 28.31 -56.25
CA MET A 1 6.12 29.44 -56.01
C MET A 1 7.47 28.85 -55.61
N LYS A 2 8.54 29.33 -56.29
CA LYS A 2 9.97 29.33 -55.96
C LYS A 2 10.42 28.41 -54.78
N THR A 3 11.34 27.47 -54.88
CA THR A 3 12.25 26.94 -55.93
C THR A 3 12.80 25.65 -55.30
N LYS A 4 12.41 24.44 -55.73
CA LYS A 4 13.13 23.61 -56.71
C LYS A 4 14.64 23.46 -56.43
N ILE A 5 15.06 22.33 -55.87
CA ILE A 5 15.77 21.24 -56.58
C ILE A 5 16.32 20.24 -55.53
N PHE A 6 15.61 19.12 -55.41
CA PHE A 6 16.17 17.81 -55.09
C PHE A 6 16.67 17.23 -56.42
N LEU A 7 17.97 16.97 -56.54
CA LEU A 7 18.55 16.03 -57.51
C LEU A 7 20.05 15.86 -57.22
N CYS A 8 20.44 14.76 -56.58
CA CYS A 8 21.47 13.84 -57.10
C CYS A 8 21.76 12.70 -56.11
N ALA A 9 21.27 11.52 -56.50
CA ALA A 9 21.65 10.20 -56.04
C ALA A 9 23.15 9.90 -56.23
N SER A 10 23.75 9.14 -55.31
CA SER A 10 24.47 7.88 -55.60
C SER A 10 25.13 7.32 -54.32
N LEU A 11 24.41 6.52 -53.50
CA LEU A 11 25.12 5.47 -52.77
C LEU A 11 25.10 4.24 -53.67
N MET A 12 26.34 3.86 -54.00
CA MET A 12 26.73 2.66 -54.68
C MET A 12 26.29 2.59 -56.15
N LEU A 13 27.09 1.98 -57.00
CA LEU A 13 28.32 1.25 -56.78
C LEU A 13 29.35 1.97 -57.69
N GLY A 14 30.38 1.27 -58.13
CA GLY A 14 30.30 1.08 -59.59
C GLY A 14 28.92 0.48 -59.90
N LEU A 15 27.87 1.33 -60.04
CA LEU A 15 26.47 1.06 -60.42
C LEU A 15 25.46 0.52 -59.38
N SER A 16 24.64 1.37 -58.74
CA SER A 16 23.18 1.47 -58.93
C SER A 16 22.45 2.12 -57.72
N LEU A 17 22.09 3.40 -57.93
CA LEU A 17 20.83 4.06 -57.52
C LEU A 17 20.46 4.14 -56.01
N ALA A 18 20.61 5.36 -55.48
CA ALA A 18 19.58 6.19 -54.85
C ALA A 18 18.68 5.62 -53.73
N SER A 19 18.87 6.08 -52.48
CA SER A 19 17.85 6.81 -51.69
C SER A 19 18.43 7.21 -50.32
N CYS A 20 18.56 8.51 -50.06
CA CYS A 20 18.76 9.02 -48.70
C CYS A 20 17.47 8.86 -47.91
N ASN A 21 17.57 8.50 -46.63
CA ASN A 21 16.64 8.97 -45.61
C ASN A 21 17.50 9.44 -44.44
N ASP A 22 17.75 10.76 -44.39
CA ASP A 22 18.28 11.43 -43.21
C ASP A 22 17.14 11.47 -42.18
N ASP A 23 17.23 10.59 -41.19
CA ASP A 23 16.50 10.72 -39.93
C ASP A 23 17.42 10.21 -38.80
N ASP A 24 18.70 10.61 -38.83
CA ASP A 24 19.51 10.62 -37.63
C ASP A 24 19.14 11.90 -36.87
N ASN A 25 18.14 11.76 -35.98
CA ASN A 25 17.98 12.66 -34.85
C ASN A 25 19.31 12.69 -34.09
N TYR A 26 20.17 13.65 -34.39
CA TYR A 26 21.30 13.96 -33.53
C TYR A 26 20.72 14.51 -32.23
N PHE A 27 20.55 13.63 -31.24
CA PHE A 27 20.39 14.03 -29.86
C PHE A 27 21.63 14.84 -29.47
N ILE A 28 21.52 16.17 -29.44
CA ILE A 28 22.45 16.99 -28.70
C ILE A 28 22.22 16.63 -27.23
N SER A 29 23.13 15.84 -26.65
CA SER A 29 23.15 15.62 -25.21
C SER A 29 23.23 16.98 -24.53
N THR A 30 22.16 17.37 -23.83
CA THR A 30 22.13 18.58 -23.00
C THR A 30 22.70 18.34 -21.61
N ASP A 31 22.98 17.08 -21.27
CA ASP A 31 23.63 16.70 -20.03
C ASP A 31 25.12 17.05 -20.09
N PRO A 32 25.64 17.75 -19.06
CA PRO A 32 27.05 18.09 -18.99
C PRO A 32 27.90 16.81 -18.93
N VAL A 33 29.00 16.78 -19.70
CA VAL A 33 29.91 15.62 -19.79
C VAL A 33 30.58 15.30 -18.44
N ILE A 34 30.78 16.32 -17.61
CA ILE A 34 31.25 16.23 -16.23
C ILE A 34 30.63 17.37 -15.42
N ASP A 35 30.54 17.20 -14.11
CA ASP A 35 30.10 18.20 -13.15
C ASP A 35 31.03 18.24 -11.92
N GLN A 36 30.63 18.99 -10.88
CA GLN A 36 31.40 19.13 -9.66
C GLN A 36 31.54 17.81 -8.87
N SER A 37 30.54 16.92 -8.92
CA SER A 37 30.59 15.58 -8.31
C SER A 37 31.54 14.62 -9.02
N SER A 38 31.90 14.93 -10.28
CA SER A 38 32.79 14.09 -11.08
C SER A 38 34.26 14.18 -10.65
N VAL A 39 34.62 15.00 -9.66
CA VAL A 39 36.02 15.35 -9.33
C VAL A 39 36.31 15.16 -7.84
N THR A 40 37.24 14.26 -7.51
CA THR A 40 37.61 13.95 -6.12
C THR A 40 39.12 14.05 -5.91
N THR A 41 39.57 14.81 -4.90
CA THR A 41 40.98 14.84 -4.50
C THR A 41 41.31 13.57 -3.73
N GLY A 42 42.27 12.79 -4.21
CA GLY A 42 42.69 11.52 -3.60
C GLY A 42 43.84 11.70 -2.61
N SER A 43 44.52 10.60 -2.30
CA SER A 43 45.63 10.51 -1.36
C SER A 43 46.95 11.10 -1.90
N SER A 44 48.00 11.08 -1.08
CA SER A 44 49.34 11.49 -1.47
C SER A 44 50.39 10.51 -0.97
N ASP A 45 51.36 10.17 -1.81
CA ASP A 45 52.56 9.43 -1.40
C ASP A 45 53.71 10.43 -1.22
N VAL A 46 54.22 10.57 0.00
CA VAL A 46 55.19 11.62 0.36
C VAL A 46 56.59 11.07 0.59
N THR A 47 57.59 11.92 0.33
CA THR A 47 58.96 11.74 0.78
C THR A 47 59.42 12.97 1.57
N ALA A 48 60.69 12.99 1.98
CA ALA A 48 61.26 14.14 2.66
C ALA A 48 61.27 15.43 1.81
N ASN A 49 61.17 15.34 0.48
CA ASN A 49 61.28 16.50 -0.41
C ASN A 49 60.40 16.43 -1.68
N SER A 50 59.48 15.48 -1.77
CA SER A 50 58.53 15.36 -2.87
C SER A 50 57.21 14.76 -2.43
N ALA A 51 56.17 14.92 -3.25
CA ALA A 51 54.88 14.26 -3.07
C ALA A 51 54.28 13.86 -4.42
N THR A 52 53.84 12.61 -4.53
CA THR A 52 52.98 12.14 -5.64
C THR A 52 51.53 12.25 -5.19
N LEU A 53 50.76 13.06 -5.90
CA LEU A 53 49.36 13.39 -5.60
C LEU A 53 48.43 12.57 -6.49
N HIS A 54 47.37 12.03 -5.90
CA HIS A 54 46.35 11.24 -6.56
C HIS A 54 44.99 11.91 -6.50
N GLY A 55 44.13 11.62 -7.46
CA GLY A 55 42.75 12.11 -7.52
C GLY A 55 41.96 11.39 -8.61
N THR A 56 40.66 11.58 -8.65
CA THR A 56 39.78 10.98 -9.67
C THR A 56 38.97 12.04 -10.41
N VAL A 57 38.80 11.79 -11.71
CA VAL A 57 37.91 12.55 -12.59
C VAL A 57 37.11 11.57 -13.44
N GLU A 58 35.80 11.49 -13.20
CA GLU A 58 34.89 10.64 -13.97
C GLU A 58 34.46 11.29 -15.29
N GLY A 59 33.96 10.48 -16.24
CA GLY A 59 33.40 10.96 -17.51
C GLY A 59 34.41 11.32 -18.62
N LEU A 60 35.72 11.29 -18.35
CA LEU A 60 36.77 11.66 -19.31
C LEU A 60 37.60 10.51 -19.88
N ALA A 61 37.41 9.27 -19.41
CA ALA A 61 38.23 8.11 -19.79
C ALA A 61 38.35 7.90 -21.32
N ASP A 62 37.27 8.15 -22.08
CA ASP A 62 37.24 7.96 -23.54
C ASP A 62 37.40 9.27 -24.33
N LYS A 63 37.73 10.38 -23.67
CA LYS A 63 37.88 11.69 -24.31
C LYS A 63 39.34 11.93 -24.68
N SER A 64 39.55 12.56 -25.84
CA SER A 64 40.90 12.96 -26.25
C SER A 64 41.48 13.96 -25.26
N ALA A 65 42.72 13.72 -24.82
CA ALA A 65 43.49 14.61 -23.96
C ALA A 65 43.70 16.02 -24.55
N ALA A 66 43.41 16.23 -25.85
CA ALA A 66 43.38 17.57 -26.45
C ALA A 66 42.22 18.46 -25.94
N PHE A 67 41.22 17.89 -25.27
CA PHE A 67 40.00 18.61 -24.85
C PHE A 67 39.95 18.95 -23.36
N TYR A 68 40.89 18.46 -22.56
CA TYR A 68 40.95 18.74 -21.14
C TYR A 68 42.40 18.90 -20.65
N SER A 69 42.57 19.55 -19.50
CA SER A 69 43.80 19.51 -18.71
C SER A 69 43.45 19.14 -17.27
N VAL A 70 44.21 18.21 -16.69
CA VAL A 70 44.08 17.77 -15.30
C VAL A 70 45.37 18.03 -14.53
N GLY A 71 45.30 18.11 -13.21
CA GLY A 71 46.45 18.27 -12.35
C GLY A 71 46.05 18.68 -10.95
N PHE A 72 46.97 19.32 -10.23
CA PHE A 72 46.73 19.76 -8.85
C PHE A 72 47.16 21.21 -8.65
N TYR A 73 46.35 21.94 -7.88
CA TYR A 73 46.78 23.17 -7.24
C TYR A 73 47.34 22.83 -5.86
N TYR A 74 48.42 23.50 -5.43
CA TYR A 74 49.03 23.28 -4.12
C TYR A 74 49.65 24.55 -3.51
N GLY A 75 49.88 24.55 -2.19
CA GLY A 75 50.47 25.67 -1.45
C GLY A 75 50.66 25.39 0.05
N GLU A 76 51.27 26.33 0.78
CA GLU A 76 51.46 26.23 2.25
C GLU A 76 50.25 26.74 3.05
N ASP A 77 49.25 27.33 2.39
CA ASP A 77 48.01 27.85 3.00
C ASP A 77 46.79 27.20 2.33
N GLN A 78 45.92 26.60 3.15
CA GLN A 78 44.69 25.93 2.72
C GLN A 78 43.77 26.84 1.88
N ASN A 79 43.79 28.15 2.13
CA ASN A 79 42.93 29.11 1.44
C ASN A 79 43.61 29.75 0.21
N SER A 80 44.86 29.39 -0.10
CA SER A 80 45.66 30.05 -1.13
C SER A 80 46.61 29.07 -1.83
N LEU A 81 46.04 28.22 -2.69
CA LEU A 81 46.78 27.25 -3.51
C LEU A 81 47.30 27.90 -4.81
N THR A 82 48.38 28.67 -4.71
CA THR A 82 48.91 29.47 -5.85
C THR A 82 49.79 28.70 -6.82
N ASN A 83 50.30 27.52 -6.43
CA ASN A 83 51.14 26.70 -7.30
C ASN A 83 50.30 25.69 -8.07
N ARG A 84 50.79 25.26 -9.24
CA ARG A 84 50.12 24.27 -10.10
C ARG A 84 51.13 23.24 -10.59
N VAL A 85 50.71 21.97 -10.59
CA VAL A 85 51.39 20.88 -11.29
C VAL A 85 50.40 20.22 -12.25
N ASP A 86 50.82 19.99 -13.50
CA ASP A 86 49.99 19.26 -14.46
C ASP A 86 50.13 17.75 -14.22
N GLY A 87 49.00 17.03 -14.30
CA GLY A 87 48.93 15.60 -14.05
C GLY A 87 48.69 14.77 -15.31
N VAL A 88 48.78 13.46 -15.16
CA VAL A 88 48.41 12.47 -16.17
C VAL A 88 47.09 11.84 -15.75
N LEU A 89 46.11 11.78 -16.65
CA LEU A 89 44.89 11.01 -16.48
C LEU A 89 45.09 9.61 -17.09
N ASP A 90 45.01 8.56 -16.28
CA ASP A 90 44.87 7.17 -16.73
C ASP A 90 43.50 6.64 -16.31
N LYS A 91 42.67 6.33 -17.29
CA LYS A 91 41.23 6.08 -17.12
C LYS A 91 40.54 7.24 -16.39
N ASN A 92 40.29 7.08 -15.09
CA ASN A 92 39.67 8.09 -14.23
C ASN A 92 40.65 8.64 -13.18
N VAL A 93 41.89 8.15 -13.10
CA VAL A 93 42.84 8.51 -12.04
C VAL A 93 43.81 9.57 -12.54
N VAL A 94 43.91 10.68 -11.81
CA VAL A 94 44.85 11.77 -12.03
C VAL A 94 46.04 11.60 -11.10
N THR A 95 47.25 11.56 -11.67
CA THR A 95 48.49 11.49 -10.89
C THR A 95 49.45 12.61 -11.30
N ALA A 96 50.07 13.28 -10.32
CA ALA A 96 51.13 14.26 -10.55
C ALA A 96 52.19 14.20 -9.44
N THR A 97 53.46 14.49 -9.76
CA THR A 97 54.53 14.55 -8.75
C THR A 97 55.04 15.97 -8.59
N VAL A 98 55.15 16.42 -7.33
CA VAL A 98 55.71 17.71 -6.94
C VAL A 98 57.06 17.45 -6.28
N ASP A 99 58.14 17.93 -6.91
CA ASP A 99 59.51 17.79 -6.40
C ASP A 99 60.02 19.10 -5.77
N GLY A 100 61.08 18.98 -4.95
CA GLY A 100 61.78 20.15 -4.39
C GLY A 100 61.05 20.82 -3.22
N LEU A 101 60.16 20.09 -2.55
CA LEU A 101 59.46 20.54 -1.35
C LEU A 101 60.43 20.60 -0.16
N GLU A 102 60.17 21.52 0.77
CA GLU A 102 60.94 21.62 2.02
C GLU A 102 60.58 20.47 2.96
N THR A 103 61.57 19.87 3.64
CA THR A 103 61.35 18.76 4.58
C THR A 103 60.66 19.22 5.87
N GLY A 104 59.68 18.44 6.35
CA GLY A 104 58.95 18.69 7.59
C GLY A 104 57.90 19.79 7.47
N LYS A 105 57.47 20.13 6.24
CA LYS A 105 56.48 21.17 5.96
C LYS A 105 55.14 20.58 5.55
N THR A 106 54.07 21.23 6.00
CA THR A 106 52.70 20.91 5.58
C THR A 106 52.36 21.67 4.30
N TYR A 107 51.85 20.94 3.32
CA TYR A 107 51.31 21.50 2.08
C TYR A 107 49.85 21.08 1.93
N TYR A 108 49.07 21.96 1.31
CA TYR A 108 47.69 21.73 0.94
C TYR A 108 47.60 21.56 -0.57
N TYR A 109 46.67 20.72 -1.04
CA TYR A 109 46.48 20.45 -2.46
C TYR A 109 45.03 20.11 -2.79
N GLN A 110 44.65 20.34 -4.04
CA GLN A 110 43.35 19.91 -4.59
C GLN A 110 43.51 19.54 -6.06
N VAL A 111 42.79 18.51 -6.51
CA VAL A 111 42.76 18.13 -7.93
C VAL A 111 41.96 19.17 -8.72
N PHE A 112 42.30 19.38 -9.98
CA PHE A 112 41.47 20.14 -10.91
C PHE A 112 41.32 19.41 -12.24
N VAL A 113 40.22 19.72 -12.91
CA VAL A 113 40.02 19.46 -14.34
C VAL A 113 39.53 20.71 -15.02
N SER A 114 40.05 21.00 -16.20
CA SER A 114 39.62 22.13 -17.03
C SER A 114 39.30 21.67 -18.44
N LEU A 115 38.08 21.92 -18.90
CA LEU A 115 37.64 21.60 -20.26
C LEU A 115 37.93 22.77 -21.19
N LYS A 116 38.86 22.56 -22.13
CA LYS A 116 39.32 23.58 -23.10
C LYS A 116 39.69 24.94 -22.47
N GLY A 117 40.04 24.98 -21.17
CA GLY A 117 40.34 26.21 -20.44
C GLY A 117 39.14 27.14 -20.21
N GLN A 118 37.91 26.67 -20.44
CA GLN A 118 36.68 27.48 -20.33
C GLN A 118 35.90 27.19 -19.05
N VAL A 119 35.77 25.90 -18.70
CA VAL A 119 35.05 25.44 -17.51
C VAL A 119 36.03 24.62 -16.68
N SER A 120 36.12 24.91 -15.39
CA SER A 120 37.01 24.18 -14.48
C SER A 120 36.26 23.73 -13.24
N PHE A 121 36.52 22.50 -12.82
CA PHE A 121 36.00 21.91 -11.59
C PHE A 121 37.20 21.53 -10.71
N GLN A 122 37.02 21.61 -9.39
CA GLN A 122 38.08 21.40 -8.41
C GLN A 122 37.58 20.44 -7.33
N GLY A 123 38.42 19.52 -6.89
CA GLY A 123 38.09 18.65 -5.75
C GLY A 123 38.22 19.37 -4.41
N GLU A 124 38.00 18.62 -3.34
CA GLU A 124 38.23 19.08 -1.97
C GLU A 124 39.71 19.40 -1.69
N VAL A 125 39.99 20.32 -0.76
CA VAL A 125 41.36 20.62 -0.33
C VAL A 125 41.82 19.60 0.72
N LYS A 126 42.90 18.87 0.41
CA LYS A 126 43.60 17.95 1.33
C LYS A 126 44.96 18.50 1.74
N SER A 127 45.62 17.83 2.69
CA SER A 127 46.95 18.21 3.15
C SER A 127 47.87 17.01 3.32
N PHE A 128 49.17 17.25 3.22
CA PHE A 128 50.22 16.29 3.53
C PHE A 128 51.41 16.98 4.20
N VAL A 129 52.24 16.21 4.90
CA VAL A 129 53.51 16.67 5.48
C VAL A 129 54.68 15.92 4.82
N THR A 130 55.69 16.65 4.37
CA THR A 130 56.92 16.06 3.82
C THR A 130 57.73 15.40 4.93
N THR A 131 58.06 14.12 4.78
CA THR A 131 58.71 13.35 5.84
C THR A 131 59.51 12.16 5.27
N SER A 132 60.53 11.74 6.02
CA SER A 132 61.24 10.47 5.78
C SER A 132 60.53 9.27 6.39
N ALA A 133 59.44 9.49 7.14
CA ALA A 133 58.68 8.40 7.75
C ALA A 133 58.07 7.49 6.68
N THR A 134 58.12 6.19 6.90
CA THR A 134 57.53 5.20 5.98
C THR A 134 56.72 4.17 6.75
N VAL A 135 55.77 3.53 6.05
CA VAL A 135 55.03 2.38 6.53
C VAL A 135 54.99 1.31 5.45
N VAL A 136 55.16 0.05 5.85
CA VAL A 136 55.06 -1.13 4.98
C VAL A 136 53.94 -2.02 5.51
N THR A 137 53.09 -2.51 4.60
CA THR A 137 52.03 -3.47 4.94
C THR A 137 52.63 -4.88 5.04
N ASP A 138 52.41 -5.58 6.15
CA ASP A 138 52.83 -6.98 6.32
C ASP A 138 51.83 -7.95 5.68
N ASN A 139 52.26 -9.17 5.33
CA ASN A 139 51.34 -10.22 4.90
C ASN A 139 50.38 -10.57 6.05
N VAL A 140 49.16 -10.96 5.71
CA VAL A 140 48.17 -11.39 6.71
C VAL A 140 48.74 -12.56 7.51
N GLN A 141 48.62 -12.50 8.83
CA GLN A 141 49.27 -13.45 9.74
C GLN A 141 48.37 -14.67 9.99
N THR A 142 47.12 -14.40 10.38
CA THR A 142 46.09 -15.42 10.62
C THR A 142 44.81 -15.01 9.92
N VAL A 143 44.11 -15.97 9.33
CA VAL A 143 42.81 -15.79 8.70
C VAL A 143 41.96 -17.02 9.05
N ASP A 144 40.71 -16.79 9.41
CA ASP A 144 39.68 -17.82 9.45
C ASP A 144 38.38 -17.31 8.81
N PHE A 145 37.25 -17.96 9.08
CA PHE A 145 35.98 -17.61 8.44
C PHE A 145 35.38 -16.27 8.91
N ALA A 146 35.86 -15.71 10.03
CA ALA A 146 35.24 -14.56 10.70
C ALA A 146 36.25 -13.49 11.16
N SER A 147 37.55 -13.78 11.14
CA SER A 147 38.59 -12.90 11.67
C SER A 147 39.88 -12.96 10.87
N ALA A 148 40.65 -11.88 10.93
CA ALA A 148 42.00 -11.83 10.39
C ALA A 148 42.91 -10.94 11.24
N THR A 149 44.20 -11.28 11.27
CA THR A 149 45.26 -10.49 11.91
C THR A 149 46.16 -9.90 10.85
N MET A 150 46.15 -8.57 10.75
CA MET A 150 46.92 -7.78 9.80
C MET A 150 47.94 -6.93 10.56
N GLY A 151 48.76 -6.17 9.83
CA GLY A 151 49.75 -5.31 10.47
C GLY A 151 50.68 -4.64 9.47
N GLY A 152 51.70 -4.02 10.03
CA GLY A 152 52.76 -3.38 9.27
C GLY A 152 53.92 -2.94 10.14
N ALA A 153 54.93 -2.39 9.47
CA ALA A 153 56.11 -1.84 10.10
C ALA A 153 56.29 -0.38 9.71
N VAL A 154 56.67 0.46 10.67
CA VAL A 154 56.92 1.89 10.47
C VAL A 154 58.37 2.24 10.77
N THR A 155 58.91 3.20 10.02
CA THR A 155 60.25 3.77 10.25
C THR A 155 60.15 5.27 10.41
N GLU A 156 60.93 5.83 11.33
CA GLU A 156 61.02 7.29 11.57
C GLU A 156 59.67 7.97 11.87
N ALA A 157 58.70 7.21 12.40
CA ALA A 157 57.40 7.75 12.78
C ALA A 157 57.55 8.72 13.97
N PRO A 158 57.00 9.94 13.89
CA PRO A 158 57.11 10.93 14.95
C PRO A 158 56.27 10.53 16.18
N GLU A 159 56.60 11.13 17.33
CA GLU A 159 55.83 10.96 18.56
C GLU A 159 54.41 11.51 18.39
N GLY A 160 53.40 10.71 18.76
CA GLY A 160 51.99 11.07 18.64
C GLY A 160 51.33 10.70 17.32
N ALA A 161 52.06 10.12 16.36
CA ALA A 161 51.46 9.53 15.17
C ALA A 161 50.67 8.26 15.51
N THR A 162 49.63 7.97 14.73
CA THR A 162 48.85 6.73 14.90
C THR A 162 49.08 5.77 13.75
N VAL A 163 48.96 4.48 14.01
CA VAL A 163 49.16 3.41 13.03
C VAL A 163 48.00 2.43 13.07
N GLY A 164 47.78 1.73 11.97
CA GLY A 164 46.74 0.71 11.88
C GLY A 164 46.62 0.17 10.47
N VAL A 165 45.47 -0.40 10.15
CA VAL A 165 45.15 -0.87 8.81
C VAL A 165 43.84 -0.28 8.30
N VAL A 166 43.76 -0.07 6.99
CA VAL A 166 42.52 0.26 6.28
C VAL A 166 42.10 -0.92 5.43
N ILE A 167 40.79 -1.21 5.35
CA ILE A 167 40.25 -2.44 4.74
C ILE A 167 39.11 -2.12 3.78
N SER A 168 39.12 -2.72 2.60
CA SER A 168 38.05 -2.60 1.60
C SER A 168 37.73 -3.95 0.96
N ALA A 169 36.54 -4.06 0.38
CA ALA A 169 36.15 -5.16 -0.50
C ALA A 169 36.50 -4.90 -1.98
N ASP A 170 36.93 -3.68 -2.30
CA ASP A 170 37.33 -3.27 -3.65
C ASP A 170 38.87 -3.28 -3.77
N PRO A 171 39.46 -3.85 -4.84
CA PRO A 171 40.91 -3.85 -5.06
C PRO A 171 41.51 -2.48 -5.38
N ASP A 172 40.70 -1.47 -5.73
CA ASP A 172 41.20 -0.14 -6.06
C ASP A 172 41.93 0.50 -4.88
N VAL A 173 43.14 1.00 -5.14
CA VAL A 173 44.04 1.50 -4.09
C VAL A 173 43.44 2.66 -3.31
N GLU A 174 42.75 3.59 -3.98
CA GLU A 174 42.15 4.74 -3.31
C GLU A 174 40.93 4.32 -2.49
N LYS A 175 40.15 3.34 -2.96
CA LYS A 175 39.07 2.73 -2.17
C LYS A 175 39.58 1.93 -0.98
N VAL A 176 40.73 1.27 -1.06
CA VAL A 176 41.37 0.63 0.09
C VAL A 176 41.82 1.68 1.11
N ARG A 177 42.46 2.76 0.63
CA ARG A 177 42.92 3.88 1.48
C ARG A 177 41.77 4.62 2.17
N ALA A 178 40.58 4.66 1.56
CA ALA A 178 39.35 5.21 2.13
C ALA A 178 38.48 4.18 2.89
N GLY A 179 38.96 2.94 3.03
CA GLY A 179 38.23 1.83 3.61
C GLY A 179 38.06 1.91 5.13
N LEU A 180 37.57 0.82 5.72
CA LEU A 180 37.37 0.68 7.16
C LEU A 180 38.70 0.81 7.91
N ILE A 181 38.80 1.81 8.79
CA ILE A 181 39.97 2.06 9.62
C ILE A 181 39.92 1.13 10.84
N VAL A 182 40.98 0.36 11.06
CA VAL A 182 41.19 -0.44 12.26
C VAL A 182 42.51 -0.02 12.90
N PRO A 183 42.46 0.83 13.95
CA PRO A 183 43.67 1.36 14.58
C PRO A 183 44.40 0.26 15.38
N ALA A 184 45.71 0.35 15.43
CA ALA A 184 46.50 -0.41 16.39
C ALA A 184 46.31 0.17 17.81
N ALA A 185 46.44 -0.68 18.83
CA ALA A 185 46.29 -0.26 20.22
C ALA A 185 47.32 0.79 20.65
N GLU A 186 48.53 0.72 20.08
CA GLU A 186 49.62 1.66 20.32
C GLU A 186 50.52 1.78 19.09
N GLN A 187 51.23 2.90 18.99
CA GLN A 187 52.24 3.11 17.97
C GLN A 187 53.50 2.29 18.30
N ALA A 188 53.84 1.32 17.46
CA ALA A 188 55.04 0.49 17.59
C ALA A 188 55.76 0.35 16.25
N ALA A 189 57.08 0.09 16.29
CA ALA A 189 57.91 -0.07 15.09
C ALA A 189 57.42 -1.21 14.17
N ALA A 190 56.86 -2.26 14.77
CA ALA A 190 56.03 -3.24 14.10
C ALA A 190 54.72 -3.36 14.91
N PHE A 191 53.59 -3.33 14.23
CA PHE A 191 52.28 -3.37 14.86
C PHE A 191 51.40 -4.45 14.22
N SER A 192 50.43 -4.93 14.99
CA SER A 192 49.46 -5.91 14.52
C SER A 192 48.07 -5.56 15.03
N VAL A 193 47.07 -5.88 14.21
CA VAL A 193 45.67 -5.57 14.44
C VAL A 193 44.84 -6.81 14.13
N GLU A 194 44.09 -7.29 15.12
CA GLU A 194 43.09 -8.34 14.95
C GLU A 194 41.73 -7.69 14.68
N LYS A 195 41.05 -8.13 13.62
CA LYS A 195 39.67 -7.71 13.31
C LYS A 195 38.80 -8.94 13.19
N SER A 196 37.73 -8.99 13.97
CA SER A 196 36.66 -9.99 13.89
C SER A 196 35.42 -9.43 13.17
N GLY A 197 34.44 -10.29 12.87
CA GLY A 197 33.19 -9.88 12.21
C GLY A 197 33.30 -9.76 10.69
N PHE A 198 34.23 -10.46 10.05
CA PHE A 198 34.27 -10.58 8.60
C PHE A 198 33.18 -11.52 8.06
N VAL A 199 32.85 -11.34 6.79
CA VAL A 199 31.93 -12.23 6.07
C VAL A 199 32.70 -13.50 5.66
N PRO A 200 32.15 -14.71 5.87
CA PRO A 200 32.78 -15.97 5.44
C PRO A 200 32.95 -16.07 3.92
N GLY A 201 34.07 -16.63 3.46
CA GLY A 201 34.35 -16.85 2.04
C GLY A 201 34.57 -15.57 1.21
N THR A 202 34.82 -14.43 1.85
CA THR A 202 34.89 -13.12 1.22
C THR A 202 36.32 -12.64 1.06
N LYS A 203 36.62 -12.05 -0.10
CA LYS A 203 37.93 -11.48 -0.41
C LYS A 203 38.00 -10.03 0.05
N TYR A 204 39.09 -9.67 0.73
CA TYR A 204 39.35 -8.33 1.24
C TYR A 204 40.73 -7.84 0.82
N TYR A 205 40.86 -6.52 0.74
CA TYR A 205 42.09 -5.79 0.44
C TYR A 205 42.39 -4.84 1.58
N TYR A 206 43.65 -4.70 1.96
CA TYR A 206 44.06 -3.87 3.08
C TYR A 206 45.43 -3.21 2.86
N ALA A 207 45.66 -2.10 3.54
CA ALA A 207 46.94 -1.43 3.60
C ALA A 207 47.23 -0.97 5.04
N ALA A 208 48.50 -1.02 5.45
CA ALA A 208 48.95 -0.37 6.67
C ALA A 208 48.96 1.15 6.49
N TYR A 209 48.57 1.89 7.52
CA TYR A 209 48.63 3.35 7.50
C TYR A 209 49.47 3.90 8.66
N LEU A 210 50.04 5.09 8.44
CA LEU A 210 50.70 5.93 9.42
C LEU A 210 50.11 7.35 9.30
N ASP A 211 49.30 7.74 10.27
CA ASP A 211 48.67 9.07 10.33
C ASP A 211 49.54 10.01 11.17
N LEU A 212 49.98 11.10 10.53
CA LEU A 212 50.88 12.11 11.09
C LEU A 212 50.13 13.34 11.60
N GLY A 213 48.79 13.34 11.58
CA GLY A 213 47.91 14.45 11.94
C GLY A 213 47.77 15.52 10.86
N ALA A 214 48.75 15.64 9.95
CA ALA A 214 48.73 16.53 8.79
C ALA A 214 48.93 15.74 7.48
N GLY A 215 48.34 14.54 7.41
CA GLY A 215 48.44 13.63 6.27
C GLY A 215 48.68 12.18 6.69
N VAL A 216 48.31 11.25 5.82
CA VAL A 216 48.43 9.81 6.07
C VAL A 216 49.35 9.19 5.03
N ILE A 217 50.29 8.36 5.48
CA ILE A 217 51.14 7.53 4.62
C ILE A 217 50.56 6.13 4.62
N TYR A 218 50.51 5.50 3.44
CA TYR A 218 50.01 4.14 3.26
C TYR A 218 51.10 3.22 2.74
N GLY A 219 51.10 1.98 3.22
CA GLY A 219 51.90 0.90 2.64
C GLY A 219 51.22 0.31 1.39
N ASP A 220 51.88 -0.68 0.79
CA ASP A 220 51.34 -1.40 -0.35
C ASP A 220 50.02 -2.12 -0.01
N VAL A 221 49.09 -2.18 -0.96
CA VAL A 221 47.84 -2.95 -0.82
C VAL A 221 48.14 -4.45 -0.88
N LYS A 222 47.61 -5.18 0.08
CA LYS A 222 47.63 -6.64 0.15
C LYS A 222 46.21 -7.19 0.19
N GLU A 223 46.07 -8.48 -0.08
CA GLU A 223 44.77 -9.16 -0.11
C GLU A 223 44.77 -10.44 0.71
N PHE A 224 43.59 -10.82 1.19
CA PHE A 224 43.32 -12.13 1.78
C PHE A 224 41.88 -12.55 1.50
N THR A 225 41.54 -13.81 1.76
CA THR A 225 40.18 -14.34 1.64
C THR A 225 39.87 -15.11 2.91
N THR A 226 38.75 -14.79 3.55
CA THR A 226 38.28 -15.53 4.73
C THR A 226 37.88 -16.94 4.34
N ASP A 227 38.02 -17.88 5.27
CA ASP A 227 37.59 -19.25 5.03
C ASP A 227 36.06 -19.31 4.81
N ALA A 228 35.59 -20.23 3.97
CA ALA A 228 34.17 -20.48 3.82
C ALA A 228 33.61 -21.19 5.07
N LYS A 229 32.36 -20.87 5.42
CA LYS A 229 31.60 -21.58 6.45
C LYS A 229 30.37 -22.22 5.82
N THR A 230 30.14 -23.50 6.10
CA THR A 230 28.89 -24.18 5.75
C THR A 230 27.89 -23.99 6.88
N PHE A 231 26.63 -23.79 6.52
CA PHE A 231 25.54 -23.59 7.48
C PHE A 231 24.52 -24.71 7.34
N ASP A 232 24.07 -25.22 8.47
CA ASP A 232 23.08 -26.29 8.57
C ASP A 232 21.89 -25.84 9.41
N ALA A 233 20.68 -26.09 8.91
CA ALA A 233 19.44 -25.61 9.53
C ALA A 233 19.18 -26.20 10.92
N ASP A 234 19.73 -27.36 11.24
CA ASP A 234 19.52 -28.05 12.52
C ASP A 234 20.71 -27.82 13.47
N ALA A 235 21.93 -27.69 12.94
CA ALA A 235 23.13 -27.48 13.73
C ALA A 235 23.39 -26.00 14.05
N ASP A 236 23.01 -25.05 13.19
CA ASP A 236 23.34 -23.62 13.37
C ASP A 236 22.16 -22.76 13.84
N PHE A 237 20.93 -23.28 13.81
CA PHE A 237 19.72 -22.59 14.26
C PHE A 237 19.07 -23.29 15.46
N VAL A 238 18.34 -22.52 16.27
CA VAL A 238 17.61 -22.98 17.45
C VAL A 238 16.13 -22.72 17.23
N ASP A 239 15.33 -23.78 17.34
CA ASP A 239 13.88 -23.65 17.44
C ASP A 239 13.51 -23.15 18.84
N LEU A 240 12.97 -21.94 18.92
CA LEU A 240 12.48 -21.32 20.14
C LEU A 240 10.97 -21.57 20.39
N GLY A 241 10.29 -22.30 19.51
CA GLY A 241 8.84 -22.45 19.52
C GLY A 241 8.12 -21.22 18.96
N LEU A 242 8.78 -20.53 18.03
CA LEU A 242 8.28 -19.34 17.31
C LEU A 242 7.99 -19.69 15.85
N SER A 243 7.59 -18.70 15.05
CA SER A 243 7.34 -18.85 13.61
C SER A 243 8.59 -19.12 12.76
N VAL A 244 9.80 -18.98 13.30
CA VAL A 244 11.08 -19.28 12.66
C VAL A 244 12.11 -19.79 13.68
N LYS A 245 13.14 -20.50 13.22
CA LYS A 245 14.33 -20.80 14.03
C LYS A 245 15.30 -19.62 13.99
N TRP A 246 16.03 -19.40 15.07
CA TRP A 246 17.00 -18.30 15.20
C TRP A 246 18.44 -18.81 15.22
N ALA A 247 19.36 -18.13 14.52
CA ALA A 247 20.76 -18.53 14.50
C ALA A 247 21.41 -18.49 15.90
N LYS A 248 22.31 -19.44 16.17
CA LYS A 248 23.03 -19.56 17.45
C LYS A 248 23.97 -18.38 17.73
N SER A 249 24.55 -17.80 16.69
CA SER A 249 25.52 -16.70 16.76
C SER A 249 25.19 -15.60 15.76
N ASN A 250 25.76 -14.41 15.95
CA ASN A 250 25.73 -13.36 14.92
C ASN A 250 26.49 -13.83 13.67
N LEU A 251 26.18 -13.24 12.52
CA LEU A 251 26.98 -13.45 11.32
C LEU A 251 28.38 -12.86 11.54
N GLY A 252 29.43 -13.60 11.18
CA GLY A 252 30.82 -13.23 11.48
C GLY A 252 31.24 -13.46 12.93
N ALA A 253 30.47 -14.21 13.73
CA ALA A 253 30.83 -14.64 15.09
C ALA A 253 31.24 -16.12 15.13
N LYS A 254 32.15 -16.49 16.06
CA LYS A 254 32.59 -17.87 16.31
C LYS A 254 31.83 -18.54 17.46
N SER A 255 31.31 -17.75 18.39
CA SER A 255 30.48 -18.20 19.52
C SER A 255 29.17 -17.42 19.63
N GLU A 256 28.30 -17.79 20.59
CA GLU A 256 27.07 -17.05 20.87
C GLU A 256 27.32 -15.65 21.48
N SER A 257 28.43 -15.49 22.20
CA SER A 257 28.84 -14.29 22.95
C SER A 257 29.58 -13.27 22.07
N ASP A 258 30.25 -13.72 21.01
CA ASP A 258 30.95 -12.86 20.06
C ASP A 258 29.99 -11.84 19.40
N PHE A 259 30.42 -10.59 19.31
CA PHE A 259 29.61 -9.51 18.73
C PHE A 259 29.26 -9.72 17.25
N GLY A 260 30.09 -10.44 16.50
CA GLY A 260 29.93 -10.62 15.05
C GLY A 260 30.27 -9.38 14.23
N GLY A 261 29.88 -9.39 12.96
CA GLY A 261 30.06 -8.25 12.06
C GLY A 261 28.96 -7.20 12.19
N LEU A 262 29.28 -5.98 11.78
CA LEU A 262 28.36 -4.85 11.70
C LEU A 262 28.20 -4.45 10.23
N PHE A 263 26.98 -4.56 9.72
CA PHE A 263 26.67 -4.44 8.30
C PHE A 263 25.69 -3.28 8.06
N GLY A 264 26.01 -2.40 7.12
CA GLY A 264 25.05 -1.44 6.60
C GLY A 264 23.94 -2.13 5.82
N PHE A 265 22.85 -1.44 5.52
CA PHE A 265 21.69 -2.05 4.90
C PHE A 265 21.97 -2.45 3.45
N GLY A 266 22.06 -3.75 3.19
CA GLY A 266 22.49 -4.30 1.90
C GLY A 266 24.02 -4.40 1.70
N ASP A 267 24.83 -4.06 2.71
CA ASP A 267 26.29 -4.24 2.66
C ASP A 267 26.66 -5.73 2.76
N LEU A 268 27.19 -6.28 1.66
CA LEU A 268 27.62 -7.68 1.58
C LEU A 268 29.03 -7.94 2.10
N SER A 269 29.74 -6.89 2.55
CA SER A 269 31.16 -6.95 2.91
C SER A 269 31.43 -6.73 4.39
N GLY A 270 30.61 -5.92 5.06
CA GLY A 270 30.82 -5.47 6.45
C GLY A 270 31.92 -4.42 6.62
N VAL A 271 32.51 -3.96 5.52
CA VAL A 271 33.59 -2.95 5.50
C VAL A 271 33.23 -1.72 4.68
N ASN A 272 31.98 -1.58 4.21
CA ASN A 272 31.53 -0.36 3.55
C ASN A 272 31.51 0.79 4.57
N THR A 273 32.16 1.90 4.23
CA THR A 273 32.32 3.11 5.04
C THR A 273 31.56 4.31 4.47
N SER A 274 30.84 4.15 3.36
CA SER A 274 30.08 5.26 2.76
C SER A 274 29.02 5.80 3.72
N TYR A 275 28.84 7.12 3.71
CA TYR A 275 27.76 7.83 4.42
C TYR A 275 26.61 8.22 3.48
N LEU A 276 26.71 7.90 2.18
CA LEU A 276 25.72 8.24 1.18
C LEU A 276 24.66 7.14 1.11
N PRO A 277 23.36 7.44 1.31
CA PRO A 277 22.30 6.42 1.25
C PRO A 277 22.21 5.66 -0.07
N GLU A 278 22.58 6.28 -1.19
CA GLU A 278 22.56 5.68 -2.53
C GLU A 278 23.54 4.52 -2.73
N ASP A 279 24.54 4.39 -1.85
CA ASP A 279 25.46 3.24 -1.83
C ASP A 279 24.89 2.02 -1.10
N TYR A 280 23.66 2.12 -0.59
CA TYR A 280 22.95 1.10 0.17
C TYR A 280 21.62 0.72 -0.49
N ALA A 281 20.98 -0.33 0.01
CA ALA A 281 19.68 -0.74 -0.51
C ALA A 281 18.57 0.24 -0.10
N SER A 282 17.56 0.42 -0.96
CA SER A 282 16.45 1.36 -0.76
C SER A 282 15.07 0.69 -0.63
N GLY A 283 15.04 -0.65 -0.64
CA GLY A 283 13.82 -1.46 -0.52
C GLY A 283 14.02 -2.65 0.40
N ASP A 284 12.98 -3.45 0.59
CA ASP A 284 13.07 -4.70 1.34
C ASP A 284 14.08 -5.66 0.71
N ILE A 285 15.01 -6.19 1.51
CA ILE A 285 16.14 -6.99 1.01
C ILE A 285 16.09 -8.47 1.37
N TYR A 286 15.24 -8.91 2.30
CA TYR A 286 15.19 -10.32 2.72
C TYR A 286 15.02 -11.28 1.54
N ARG A 287 15.82 -12.36 1.49
CA ARG A 287 15.85 -13.36 0.41
C ARG A 287 16.18 -12.80 -0.98
N THR A 288 16.80 -11.62 -1.06
CA THR A 288 17.30 -11.05 -2.30
C THR A 288 18.82 -11.20 -2.40
N LYS A 289 19.42 -10.77 -3.52
CA LYS A 289 20.88 -10.70 -3.67
C LYS A 289 21.54 -9.74 -2.69
N GLN A 290 20.79 -8.82 -2.08
CA GLN A 290 21.29 -7.87 -1.07
C GLN A 290 21.11 -8.40 0.36
N ASP A 291 20.48 -9.56 0.56
CA ASP A 291 20.44 -10.24 1.86
C ASP A 291 21.76 -10.98 2.12
N LEU A 292 22.58 -10.39 2.99
CA LEU A 292 23.85 -10.97 3.41
C LEU A 292 23.69 -12.36 4.05
N ALA A 293 22.68 -12.54 4.91
CA ALA A 293 22.45 -13.82 5.57
C ALA A 293 22.03 -14.90 4.56
N TRP A 294 21.19 -14.55 3.59
CA TRP A 294 20.80 -15.43 2.48
C TRP A 294 22.01 -15.91 1.68
N ASN A 295 22.86 -14.98 1.25
CA ASN A 295 24.02 -15.27 0.42
C ASN A 295 25.04 -16.16 1.14
N VAL A 296 25.37 -15.80 2.39
CA VAL A 296 26.41 -16.50 3.18
C VAL A 296 25.97 -17.90 3.60
N THR A 297 24.68 -18.08 3.87
CA THR A 297 24.14 -19.38 4.32
C THR A 297 23.67 -20.27 3.16
N GLY A 298 23.78 -19.81 1.91
CA GLY A 298 23.28 -20.56 0.75
C GLY A 298 21.76 -20.75 0.76
N GLY A 299 21.02 -19.80 1.33
CA GLY A 299 19.56 -19.81 1.43
C GLY A 299 18.99 -20.56 2.64
N VAL A 300 19.83 -21.15 3.50
CA VAL A 300 19.38 -21.81 4.73
C VAL A 300 18.78 -20.80 5.72
N GLY A 301 19.38 -19.62 5.81
CA GLY A 301 18.90 -18.50 6.60
C GLY A 301 18.70 -17.23 5.79
N THR A 302 18.02 -16.26 6.38
CA THR A 302 17.71 -14.95 5.80
C THR A 302 17.74 -13.89 6.90
N LEU A 303 17.81 -12.61 6.53
CA LEU A 303 17.58 -11.53 7.47
C LEU A 303 16.15 -11.61 8.05
N PRO A 304 15.97 -11.39 9.36
CA PRO A 304 14.64 -11.28 9.96
C PRO A 304 13.93 -10.03 9.42
N SER A 305 12.60 -10.09 9.32
CA SER A 305 11.76 -8.90 9.22
C SER A 305 11.63 -8.20 10.57
N TYR A 306 11.09 -6.98 10.59
CA TYR A 306 10.78 -6.33 11.86
C TYR A 306 9.76 -7.10 12.71
N GLN A 307 8.82 -7.83 12.07
CA GLN A 307 7.80 -8.62 12.75
C GLN A 307 8.40 -9.85 13.44
N ASP A 308 9.44 -10.46 12.85
CA ASP A 308 10.11 -11.63 13.46
C ASP A 308 10.78 -11.23 14.80
N TYR A 309 11.37 -10.04 14.90
CA TYR A 309 11.88 -9.51 16.18
C TYR A 309 10.76 -9.15 17.17
N GLU A 310 9.64 -8.60 16.69
CA GLU A 310 8.49 -8.33 17.54
C GLU A 310 7.94 -9.63 18.15
N GLU A 311 7.84 -10.70 17.35
CA GLU A 311 7.48 -12.03 17.85
C GLU A 311 8.49 -12.53 18.88
N LEU A 312 9.79 -12.47 18.57
CA LEU A 312 10.87 -12.91 19.45
C LEU A 312 10.74 -12.30 20.85
N PHE A 313 10.62 -10.97 20.93
CA PHE A 313 10.55 -10.26 22.21
C PHE A 313 9.16 -10.30 22.87
N ALA A 314 8.09 -10.54 22.12
CA ALA A 314 6.75 -10.70 22.68
C ALA A 314 6.50 -12.10 23.25
N LYS A 315 7.08 -13.14 22.64
CA LYS A 315 6.84 -14.54 22.99
C LYS A 315 7.93 -15.16 23.86
N CYS A 316 9.17 -14.67 23.79
CA CYS A 316 10.25 -15.16 24.65
C CYS A 316 10.33 -14.40 25.97
N THR A 317 10.80 -15.10 27.00
CA THR A 317 11.30 -14.43 28.21
C THR A 317 12.70 -13.87 27.91
N ALA A 318 12.96 -12.62 28.32
CA ALA A 318 14.23 -11.95 28.08
C ALA A 318 14.90 -11.60 29.41
N GLU A 319 16.13 -12.06 29.59
CA GLU A 319 16.96 -11.78 30.76
C GLU A 319 18.25 -11.06 30.31
N TRP A 320 18.51 -9.87 30.85
CA TRP A 320 19.79 -9.21 30.66
C TRP A 320 20.85 -9.91 31.49
N THR A 321 21.87 -10.45 30.84
CA THR A 321 22.91 -11.26 31.49
C THR A 321 24.27 -11.08 30.80
N GLU A 322 25.29 -11.73 31.33
CA GLU A 322 26.65 -11.73 30.80
C GLU A 322 27.07 -13.15 30.45
N VAL A 323 27.53 -13.35 29.22
CA VAL A 323 28.06 -14.64 28.73
C VAL A 323 29.50 -14.40 28.30
N GLU A 324 30.44 -15.09 28.95
CA GLU A 324 31.89 -14.95 28.67
C GLU A 324 32.41 -13.50 28.71
N GLY A 325 31.91 -12.68 29.62
CA GLY A 325 32.32 -11.27 29.73
C GLY A 325 31.52 -10.30 28.85
N VAL A 326 30.63 -10.80 28.00
CA VAL A 326 29.84 -9.99 27.06
C VAL A 326 28.42 -9.83 27.57
N ALA A 327 27.99 -8.59 27.81
CA ALA A 327 26.62 -8.27 28.20
C ALA A 327 25.64 -8.40 27.02
N GLY A 328 24.40 -8.82 27.29
CA GLY A 328 23.36 -8.97 26.28
C GLY A 328 22.09 -9.60 26.84
N TYR A 329 21.18 -10.00 25.94
CA TYR A 329 19.94 -10.69 26.33
C TYR A 329 20.04 -12.19 26.11
N ARG A 330 19.74 -12.98 27.14
CA ARG A 330 19.35 -14.38 27.00
C ARG A 330 17.84 -14.44 26.76
N LEU A 331 17.44 -14.97 25.61
CA LEU A 331 16.05 -15.10 25.19
C LEU A 331 15.66 -16.56 25.26
N THR A 332 14.67 -16.89 26.09
CA THR A 332 14.17 -18.26 26.25
C THR A 332 12.73 -18.34 25.72
N GLY A 333 12.54 -19.18 24.69
CA GLY A 333 11.28 -19.31 23.98
C GLY A 333 10.25 -20.18 24.71
N PRO A 334 8.99 -20.22 24.23
CA PRO A 334 7.92 -21.00 24.83
C PRO A 334 8.22 -22.50 24.99
N ASN A 335 9.08 -23.06 24.14
CA ASN A 335 9.49 -24.46 24.20
C ASN A 335 10.65 -24.73 25.19
N GLY A 336 11.18 -23.70 25.86
CA GLY A 336 12.27 -23.80 26.84
C GLY A 336 13.69 -23.72 26.25
N ASN A 337 13.86 -23.71 24.93
CA ASN A 337 15.15 -23.47 24.30
C ASN A 337 15.52 -21.98 24.40
N SER A 338 16.82 -21.67 24.31
CA SER A 338 17.31 -20.29 24.43
C SER A 338 18.41 -19.93 23.44
N ILE A 339 18.50 -18.63 23.12
CA ILE A 339 19.63 -18.00 22.41
C ILE A 339 20.18 -16.82 23.23
N PHE A 340 21.40 -16.39 22.91
CA PHE A 340 21.99 -15.16 23.45
C PHE A 340 22.23 -14.12 22.35
N LEU A 341 21.76 -12.90 22.57
CA LEU A 341 22.01 -11.72 21.73
C LEU A 341 22.96 -10.76 22.45
N PRO A 342 24.25 -10.70 22.07
CA PRO A 342 25.19 -9.78 22.67
C PRO A 342 24.85 -8.32 22.36
N ALA A 343 25.21 -7.41 23.25
CA ALA A 343 25.14 -5.97 23.06
C ALA A 343 26.21 -5.51 22.06
N ALA A 344 26.00 -5.83 20.77
CA ALA A 344 27.00 -5.68 19.71
C ALA A 344 27.35 -4.23 19.34
N GLY A 345 26.57 -3.25 19.81
CA GLY A 345 26.72 -1.86 19.39
C GLY A 345 26.32 -1.65 17.93
N THR A 346 26.80 -0.56 17.36
CA THR A 346 26.53 -0.12 15.98
C THR A 346 27.74 0.64 15.43
N ARG A 347 27.88 0.69 14.11
CA ARG A 347 29.00 1.37 13.44
C ARG A 347 28.50 2.43 12.44
N THR A 348 29.14 3.59 12.44
CA THR A 348 28.99 4.60 11.39
C THR A 348 30.38 4.90 10.84
N VAL A 349 30.59 4.75 9.53
CA VAL A 349 31.93 4.83 8.91
C VAL A 349 32.89 3.86 9.62
N SER A 350 33.85 4.32 10.42
CA SER A 350 34.77 3.44 11.17
C SER A 350 34.48 3.40 12.67
N ASP A 351 33.60 4.27 13.17
CA ASP A 351 33.37 4.43 14.61
C ASP A 351 32.32 3.45 15.12
N ILE A 352 32.72 2.61 16.07
CA ILE A 352 31.83 1.71 16.80
C ILE A 352 31.36 2.42 18.08
N SER A 353 30.05 2.42 18.30
CA SER A 353 29.43 2.99 19.50
C SER A 353 28.54 1.97 20.21
N SER A 354 28.37 2.16 21.53
CA SER A 354 27.48 1.36 22.38
C SER A 354 27.77 -0.15 22.48
N GLN A 355 28.91 -0.61 21.96
CA GLN A 355 29.33 -2.00 22.13
C GLN A 355 29.50 -2.33 23.61
N GLY A 356 28.95 -3.47 24.04
CA GLY A 356 28.88 -3.90 25.43
C GLY A 356 27.75 -3.24 26.26
N THR A 357 27.06 -2.21 25.75
CA THR A 357 26.00 -1.51 26.50
C THR A 357 24.63 -1.54 25.82
N ALA A 358 24.57 -1.62 24.49
CA ALA A 358 23.35 -1.79 23.72
C ALA A 358 23.56 -2.72 22.52
N GLY A 359 22.51 -3.46 22.15
CA GLY A 359 22.45 -4.24 20.91
C GLY A 359 21.69 -3.48 19.85
N TYR A 360 22.25 -3.41 18.64
CA TYR A 360 21.57 -2.95 17.44
C TYR A 360 21.59 -4.08 16.43
N TYR A 361 20.42 -4.50 15.98
CA TYR A 361 20.26 -5.66 15.13
C TYR A 361 19.50 -5.32 13.86
N ALA A 362 20.10 -5.62 12.71
CA ALA A 362 19.51 -5.33 11.43
C ALA A 362 18.31 -6.24 11.12
N THR A 363 17.33 -5.68 10.43
CA THR A 363 16.26 -6.43 9.76
C THR A 363 16.43 -6.27 8.25
N GLY A 364 15.75 -7.11 7.46
CA GLY A 364 15.65 -6.95 6.01
C GLY A 364 14.57 -5.97 5.57
N SER A 365 13.91 -5.26 6.49
CA SER A 365 12.74 -4.42 6.21
C SER A 365 13.12 -2.93 6.08
N VAL A 366 12.75 -2.30 4.97
CA VAL A 366 12.90 -0.86 4.76
C VAL A 366 11.83 -0.09 5.53
N ASN A 367 12.17 1.08 6.05
CA ASN A 367 11.18 2.03 6.57
C ASN A 367 10.85 3.06 5.49
N ASN A 368 11.89 3.68 4.92
CA ASN A 368 11.84 4.49 3.72
C ASN A 368 13.20 4.41 3.00
N GLY A 369 13.35 4.96 1.80
CA GLY A 369 14.58 4.78 1.00
C GLY A 369 15.91 5.14 1.71
N ASP A 370 15.88 5.96 2.76
CA ASP A 370 17.06 6.39 3.52
C ASP A 370 17.21 5.69 4.90
N PHE A 371 16.18 4.96 5.35
CA PHE A 371 16.11 4.33 6.67
C PHE A 371 15.56 2.90 6.63
N TYR A 372 16.14 2.01 7.43
CA TYR A 372 15.64 0.64 7.59
C TYR A 372 15.18 0.40 9.03
N TYR A 373 14.31 -0.59 9.21
CA TYR A 373 13.92 -1.05 10.54
C TYR A 373 15.05 -1.88 11.15
N ALA A 374 15.36 -1.60 12.41
CA ALA A 374 16.28 -2.36 13.22
C ALA A 374 15.61 -2.71 14.56
N TYR A 375 16.24 -3.59 15.33
CA TYR A 375 15.87 -3.82 16.72
C TYR A 375 16.96 -3.33 17.65
N GLN A 376 16.62 -2.45 18.57
CA GLN A 376 17.53 -1.90 19.56
C GLN A 376 17.15 -2.40 20.95
N PHE A 377 18.15 -2.79 21.72
CA PHE A 377 17.96 -3.13 23.13
C PHE A 377 19.11 -2.67 24.02
N SER A 378 18.83 -2.49 25.31
CA SER A 378 19.78 -2.25 26.40
C SER A 378 19.19 -2.80 27.70
N LEU A 379 19.87 -2.61 28.83
CA LEU A 379 19.34 -2.97 30.15
C LEU A 379 17.97 -2.33 30.45
N SER A 380 17.71 -1.13 29.93
CA SER A 380 16.51 -0.34 30.24
C SER A 380 15.52 -0.21 29.08
N ASN A 381 15.85 -0.71 27.89
CA ASN A 381 15.03 -0.52 26.70
C ASN A 381 15.08 -1.77 25.79
N ARG A 382 13.97 -2.05 25.10
CA ARG A 382 13.91 -3.02 23.99
C ARG A 382 12.78 -2.60 23.07
N ALA A 383 13.13 -2.18 21.86
CA ALA A 383 12.16 -1.63 20.93
C ALA A 383 12.66 -1.72 19.49
N ARG A 384 11.70 -1.69 18.56
CA ARG A 384 11.97 -1.39 17.16
C ARG A 384 12.58 0.01 17.04
N ALA A 385 13.60 0.13 16.21
CA ALA A 385 14.28 1.37 15.89
C ALA A 385 14.27 1.60 14.37
N SER A 386 14.48 2.85 13.97
CA SER A 386 14.73 3.22 12.57
C SER A 386 16.14 3.75 12.48
N LEU A 387 17.00 3.07 11.70
CA LEU A 387 18.39 3.47 11.52
C LEU A 387 18.61 3.95 10.08
N PRO A 388 19.46 4.96 9.85
CA PRO A 388 19.90 5.30 8.50
C PRO A 388 20.53 4.09 7.82
N VAL A 389 20.34 3.91 6.51
CA VAL A 389 20.86 2.74 5.76
C VAL A 389 22.38 2.55 5.86
N TYR A 390 23.14 3.63 6.03
CA TYR A 390 24.59 3.61 6.24
C TYR A 390 25.02 3.26 7.67
N GLN A 391 24.10 3.28 8.64
CA GLN A 391 24.40 2.90 10.01
C GLN A 391 24.36 1.37 10.15
N ALA A 392 25.53 0.80 10.36
CA ALA A 392 25.74 -0.63 10.39
C ALA A 392 25.34 -1.26 11.74
N ALA A 393 24.68 -2.41 11.68
CA ALA A 393 24.17 -3.14 12.84
C ALA A 393 24.52 -4.63 12.75
N ALA A 394 24.38 -5.35 13.87
CA ALA A 394 24.65 -6.78 13.92
C ALA A 394 23.58 -7.58 13.19
N VAL A 395 23.96 -8.70 12.59
CA VAL A 395 23.02 -9.59 11.88
C VAL A 395 22.86 -10.89 12.65
N ARG A 396 21.64 -11.17 13.09
CA ARG A 396 21.21 -12.46 13.63
C ARG A 396 20.21 -13.08 12.65
N ALA A 397 20.69 -14.04 11.85
CA ALA A 397 19.87 -14.69 10.84
C ALA A 397 18.74 -15.52 11.47
N ILE A 398 17.64 -15.65 10.73
CA ILE A 398 16.56 -16.60 10.99
C ILE A 398 16.54 -17.67 9.89
N SER A 399 15.93 -18.82 10.14
CA SER A 399 15.77 -19.85 9.11
C SER A 399 14.85 -19.34 7.99
N THR A 400 15.18 -19.67 6.74
CA THR A 400 14.26 -19.43 5.61
C THR A 400 12.97 -20.21 5.78
N ALA A 401 13.11 -21.45 6.26
CA ALA A 401 12.03 -22.28 6.73
C ALA A 401 11.30 -21.58 7.89
N ARG A 402 10.00 -21.37 7.74
CA ARG A 402 9.08 -20.96 8.81
C ARG A 402 8.55 -22.19 9.56
N ASN A 403 7.88 -21.95 10.67
CA ASN A 403 7.23 -22.94 11.50
C ASN A 403 5.80 -22.44 11.79
N ILE A 404 5.06 -22.18 10.72
CA ILE A 404 3.64 -21.82 10.80
C ILE A 404 2.92 -23.05 11.35
N PRO A 405 2.34 -22.95 12.56
CA PRO A 405 1.62 -24.06 13.15
C PRO A 405 0.34 -24.32 12.34
N PHE A 406 0.06 -25.59 12.09
CA PHE A 406 -1.22 -25.97 11.53
C PHE A 406 -2.33 -25.72 12.56
N ASP A 407 -3.31 -24.89 12.20
CA ASP A 407 -4.48 -24.60 13.02
C ASP A 407 -5.73 -25.19 12.36
N LYS A 408 -6.12 -26.39 12.83
CA LYS A 408 -7.28 -27.09 12.28
C LYS A 408 -8.59 -26.33 12.43
N THR A 409 -8.68 -25.38 13.37
CA THR A 409 -9.93 -24.65 13.61
C THR A 409 -10.30 -23.76 12.41
N LYS A 410 -9.30 -23.36 11.62
CA LYS A 410 -9.51 -22.63 10.36
C LYS A 410 -10.13 -23.47 9.27
N LEU A 411 -10.05 -24.80 9.34
CA LEU A 411 -10.64 -25.69 8.35
C LEU A 411 -12.18 -25.70 8.44
N TYR A 412 -12.75 -25.39 9.61
CA TYR A 412 -14.19 -25.51 9.83
C TYR A 412 -14.98 -24.44 9.07
N GLY A 413 -16.11 -24.82 8.48
CA GLY A 413 -16.93 -23.98 7.61
C GLY A 413 -16.85 -24.38 6.14
N LYS A 414 -17.41 -23.55 5.26
CA LYS A 414 -17.48 -23.86 3.82
C LYS A 414 -16.26 -23.37 3.05
N TRP A 415 -15.84 -24.22 2.11
CA TRP A 415 -14.74 -24.01 1.18
C TRP A 415 -15.25 -24.20 -0.24
N TYR A 416 -15.26 -23.11 -0.99
CA TYR A 416 -15.68 -23.07 -2.38
C TYR A 416 -14.48 -23.35 -3.26
N MET A 417 -14.63 -24.20 -4.27
CA MET A 417 -13.53 -24.43 -5.22
C MET A 417 -13.28 -23.17 -6.04
N GLU A 418 -12.02 -22.86 -6.35
CA GLU A 418 -11.57 -21.72 -7.19
C GLU A 418 -11.97 -21.86 -8.68
N ASN A 419 -13.21 -22.29 -8.92
CA ASN A 419 -13.90 -22.50 -10.18
C ASN A 419 -15.33 -21.93 -10.12
N GLY A 420 -15.56 -20.90 -9.30
CA GLY A 420 -16.88 -20.31 -9.12
C GLY A 420 -17.51 -19.84 -10.42
N GLN A 421 -18.85 -19.86 -10.49
CA GLN A 421 -19.59 -19.32 -11.64
C GLN A 421 -19.46 -17.81 -11.81
N ASP A 422 -19.02 -17.12 -10.77
CA ASP A 422 -18.87 -15.67 -10.77
C ASP A 422 -17.71 -15.19 -11.66
N GLY A 423 -16.88 -16.11 -12.17
CA GLY A 423 -15.78 -15.82 -13.08
C GLY A 423 -14.60 -15.14 -12.38
N LYS A 424 -14.57 -15.12 -11.04
CA LYS A 424 -13.54 -14.45 -10.25
C LYS A 424 -12.52 -15.44 -9.69
N LEU A 425 -11.32 -14.93 -9.50
CA LEU A 425 -10.27 -15.56 -8.69
C LEU A 425 -10.24 -14.82 -7.36
N HIS A 426 -10.48 -15.51 -6.26
CA HIS A 426 -10.61 -14.95 -4.92
C HIS A 426 -9.28 -14.95 -4.16
N VAL A 427 -8.57 -16.08 -4.18
CA VAL A 427 -7.34 -16.30 -3.42
C VAL A 427 -6.20 -16.81 -4.31
N PHE A 428 -6.51 -17.68 -5.26
CA PHE A 428 -5.50 -18.38 -6.05
C PHE A 428 -5.68 -18.09 -7.55
N GLU A 429 -4.61 -18.26 -8.33
CA GLU A 429 -4.63 -18.03 -9.79
C GLU A 429 -5.56 -18.99 -10.56
N GLY A 430 -6.06 -20.04 -9.91
CA GLY A 430 -7.08 -20.93 -10.44
C GLY A 430 -7.33 -22.14 -9.54
N PRO A 431 -8.12 -23.12 -10.00
CA PRO A 431 -8.61 -24.22 -9.17
C PRO A 431 -7.59 -25.31 -8.92
N PHE A 432 -6.48 -25.29 -9.65
CA PHE A 432 -5.46 -26.31 -9.56
C PHE A 432 -4.05 -25.73 -9.60
N THR A 433 -3.15 -26.38 -8.87
CA THR A 433 -1.72 -26.09 -8.90
C THR A 433 -0.96 -27.41 -9.03
N GLN A 434 0.08 -27.44 -9.86
CA GLN A 434 0.97 -28.60 -9.94
C GLN A 434 2.16 -28.43 -8.98
N PHE A 435 2.45 -29.51 -8.23
CA PHE A 435 3.53 -29.65 -7.28
C PHE A 435 4.31 -30.96 -7.49
N GLY A 436 5.40 -31.16 -6.75
CA GLY A 436 6.06 -32.47 -6.61
C GLY A 436 5.31 -33.37 -5.62
N VAL A 437 5.45 -34.70 -5.75
CA VAL A 437 4.79 -35.67 -4.82
C VAL A 437 5.29 -35.56 -3.38
N THR A 438 6.51 -35.04 -3.22
CA THR A 438 7.16 -34.85 -1.91
C THR A 438 6.67 -33.60 -1.21
N ASP A 439 6.03 -32.67 -1.93
CA ASP A 439 5.51 -31.45 -1.35
C ASP A 439 4.48 -31.71 -0.25
N ASN A 440 4.51 -30.86 0.76
CA ASN A 440 3.69 -30.95 1.96
C ASN A 440 3.62 -29.57 2.64
N TRP A 441 2.90 -29.46 3.75
CA TRP A 441 2.82 -28.23 4.54
C TRP A 441 4.19 -27.58 4.79
N ASN A 442 5.21 -28.39 5.08
CA ASN A 442 6.51 -27.85 5.39
C ASN A 442 7.18 -27.21 4.17
N THR A 443 7.08 -27.81 2.98
CA THR A 443 7.70 -27.25 1.77
C THR A 443 6.90 -26.08 1.21
N ILE A 444 5.56 -26.14 1.25
CA ILE A 444 4.67 -25.15 0.63
C ILE A 444 4.37 -23.98 1.57
N THR A 445 3.85 -24.25 2.77
CA THR A 445 3.47 -23.20 3.73
C THR A 445 4.68 -22.70 4.51
N ASN A 446 5.51 -23.63 4.99
CA ASN A 446 6.69 -23.27 5.80
C ASN A 446 7.93 -22.97 4.96
N ASN A 447 7.92 -23.13 3.63
CA ASN A 447 9.08 -22.86 2.77
C ASN A 447 10.35 -23.65 3.18
N HIS A 448 10.19 -24.87 3.72
CA HIS A 448 11.32 -25.78 3.90
C HIS A 448 11.89 -26.14 2.53
N PRO A 449 13.23 -26.16 2.35
CA PRO A 449 13.82 -26.58 1.09
C PRO A 449 13.34 -27.98 0.67
N ASN A 450 12.73 -28.07 -0.52
CA ASN A 450 12.42 -29.36 -1.14
C ASN A 450 13.65 -29.83 -1.94
N VAL A 451 14.46 -30.70 -1.33
CA VAL A 451 15.71 -31.22 -1.93
C VAL A 451 15.47 -32.29 -3.00
N GLU A 452 14.25 -32.81 -3.12
CA GLU A 452 13.93 -33.92 -4.02
C GLU A 452 13.28 -33.45 -5.34
N GLN A 453 12.61 -32.29 -5.36
CA GLN A 453 11.98 -31.73 -6.56
C GLN A 453 11.52 -30.28 -6.36
N GLN A 454 11.71 -29.39 -7.34
CA GLN A 454 11.13 -28.03 -7.34
C GLN A 454 10.25 -27.84 -8.58
N ILE A 455 8.96 -28.14 -8.44
CA ILE A 455 7.94 -27.89 -9.47
C ILE A 455 6.83 -27.07 -8.81
N GLY A 456 6.49 -25.93 -9.41
CA GLY A 456 5.39 -25.08 -8.97
C GLY A 456 4.78 -24.39 -10.17
N TRP A 457 3.58 -24.82 -10.57
CA TRP A 457 2.86 -24.18 -11.67
C TRP A 457 1.38 -24.00 -11.32
N GLU A 458 0.98 -22.75 -11.17
CA GLU A 458 -0.42 -22.36 -10.95
C GLU A 458 -1.20 -22.41 -12.27
N MET A 459 -2.35 -23.07 -12.26
CA MET A 459 -3.16 -23.25 -13.46
C MET A 459 -4.22 -22.17 -13.55
N GLY A 460 -3.94 -21.14 -14.36
CA GLY A 460 -4.90 -20.07 -14.66
C GLY A 460 -6.20 -20.55 -15.32
N THR A 461 -7.17 -19.65 -15.42
CA THR A 461 -8.51 -19.89 -16.02
C THR A 461 -8.51 -20.46 -17.44
N ASN A 462 -7.40 -20.33 -18.19
CA ASN A 462 -7.23 -20.82 -19.56
C ASN A 462 -6.52 -22.20 -19.66
N SER A 463 -6.29 -22.89 -18.54
CA SER A 463 -5.46 -24.11 -18.49
C SER A 463 -6.29 -25.39 -18.29
N GLY A 464 -6.77 -26.01 -19.38
CA GLY A 464 -7.65 -27.19 -19.33
C GLY A 464 -6.96 -28.57 -19.40
N TRP A 465 -5.64 -28.65 -19.29
CA TRP A 465 -4.86 -29.86 -19.58
C TRP A 465 -5.14 -31.05 -18.65
N ILE A 466 -5.59 -30.82 -17.41
CA ILE A 466 -6.02 -31.91 -16.51
C ILE A 466 -7.45 -32.41 -16.79
N GLY A 467 -8.03 -32.04 -17.93
CA GLY A 467 -9.37 -32.46 -18.36
C GLY A 467 -10.50 -31.60 -17.80
N TYR A 468 -10.19 -30.38 -17.38
CA TYR A 468 -11.08 -29.48 -16.65
C TYR A 468 -11.57 -28.30 -17.51
N THR A 469 -12.79 -27.82 -17.22
CA THR A 469 -13.39 -26.63 -17.84
C THR A 469 -13.74 -25.56 -16.78
N TYR A 470 -13.20 -24.36 -16.93
CA TYR A 470 -13.48 -23.23 -16.02
C TYR A 470 -14.96 -22.76 -16.12
N GLY A 471 -15.56 -22.47 -14.96
CA GLY A 471 -16.94 -22.06 -14.73
C GLY A 471 -18.00 -23.17 -14.86
N LYS A 472 -17.62 -24.44 -15.00
CA LYS A 472 -18.57 -25.53 -15.32
C LYS A 472 -18.82 -26.55 -14.22
N ASP A 473 -17.87 -26.80 -13.33
CA ASP A 473 -18.01 -27.82 -12.28
C ASP A 473 -17.55 -27.25 -10.94
N TYR A 474 -18.48 -26.91 -10.06
CA TYR A 474 -18.22 -26.04 -8.91
C TYR A 474 -19.10 -26.42 -7.72
N GLY A 475 -18.96 -25.71 -6.61
CA GLY A 475 -19.70 -26.01 -5.39
C GLY A 475 -18.89 -25.65 -4.14
N TYR A 476 -19.23 -26.28 -3.02
CA TYR A 476 -18.48 -26.14 -1.78
C TYR A 476 -18.39 -27.45 -0.99
N MET A 477 -17.37 -27.54 -0.13
CA MET A 477 -17.28 -28.52 0.94
C MET A 477 -17.41 -27.82 2.29
N GLU A 478 -18.18 -28.37 3.22
CA GLU A 478 -18.32 -27.87 4.58
C GLU A 478 -17.70 -28.86 5.57
N PHE A 479 -16.64 -28.44 6.27
CA PHE A 479 -16.05 -29.24 7.34
C PHE A 479 -16.65 -28.84 8.70
N LEU A 480 -17.19 -29.81 9.43
CA LEU A 480 -17.76 -29.61 10.77
C LEU A 480 -16.80 -30.14 11.85
N GLU A 481 -16.78 -29.48 13.01
CA GLU A 481 -15.89 -29.83 14.13
C GLU A 481 -16.08 -31.27 14.65
N ASP A 482 -17.25 -31.88 14.42
CA ASP A 482 -17.54 -33.26 14.81
C ASP A 482 -16.92 -34.33 13.89
N GLY A 483 -16.20 -33.91 12.84
CA GLY A 483 -15.57 -34.79 11.86
C GLY A 483 -16.45 -35.12 10.66
N THR A 484 -17.60 -34.47 10.50
CA THR A 484 -18.46 -34.59 9.32
C THR A 484 -18.00 -33.64 8.21
N VAL A 485 -18.06 -34.09 6.95
CA VAL A 485 -17.86 -33.23 5.78
C VAL A 485 -19.04 -33.36 4.83
N SER A 486 -19.63 -32.23 4.44
CA SER A 486 -20.73 -32.17 3.47
C SER A 486 -20.23 -31.55 2.17
N ILE A 487 -20.59 -32.15 1.03
CA ILE A 487 -20.14 -31.68 -0.28
C ILE A 487 -21.36 -31.38 -1.13
N HIS A 488 -21.47 -30.12 -1.54
CA HIS A 488 -22.46 -29.66 -2.51
C HIS A 488 -21.73 -29.42 -3.84
N ARG A 489 -22.09 -30.16 -4.89
CA ARG A 489 -21.47 -30.04 -6.22
C ARG A 489 -22.53 -29.79 -7.28
N ILE A 490 -22.19 -28.92 -8.21
CA ILE A 490 -22.93 -28.69 -9.45
C ILE A 490 -21.99 -29.05 -10.60
N ALA A 491 -22.26 -30.18 -11.24
CA ALA A 491 -21.44 -30.73 -12.31
C ALA A 491 -21.56 -29.94 -13.62
N GLU A 492 -20.69 -30.24 -14.58
CA GLU A 492 -20.63 -29.58 -15.91
C GLU A 492 -21.95 -29.63 -16.70
N ASP A 493 -22.76 -30.67 -16.51
CA ASP A 493 -24.08 -30.82 -17.14
C ASP A 493 -25.22 -30.14 -16.35
N GLY A 494 -24.90 -29.48 -15.23
CA GLY A 494 -25.85 -28.82 -14.32
C GLY A 494 -26.46 -29.74 -13.27
N THR A 495 -26.05 -31.02 -13.19
CA THR A 495 -26.52 -31.94 -12.15
C THR A 495 -26.03 -31.49 -10.78
N VAL A 496 -26.95 -31.44 -9.81
CA VAL A 496 -26.66 -31.08 -8.42
C VAL A 496 -26.59 -32.34 -7.56
N THR A 497 -25.52 -32.49 -6.79
CA THR A 497 -25.34 -33.60 -5.84
C THR A 497 -24.96 -33.07 -4.46
N ASP A 498 -25.58 -33.64 -3.43
CA ASP A 498 -25.24 -33.40 -2.02
C ASP A 498 -24.79 -34.74 -1.41
N GLU A 499 -23.56 -34.77 -0.91
CA GLU A 499 -22.98 -35.95 -0.31
C GLU A 499 -22.44 -35.63 1.10
N THR A 500 -22.41 -36.64 1.96
CA THR A 500 -21.88 -36.49 3.33
C THR A 500 -20.92 -37.63 3.62
N GLY A 501 -19.75 -37.28 4.13
CA GLY A 501 -18.72 -38.21 4.58
C GLY A 501 -18.17 -37.83 5.96
N HIS A 502 -17.08 -38.49 6.33
CA HIS A 502 -16.35 -38.24 7.56
C HIS A 502 -14.87 -38.00 7.27
N TYR A 503 -14.25 -37.23 8.14
CA TYR A 503 -12.84 -36.94 8.08
C TYR A 503 -12.17 -36.93 9.46
N THR A 504 -10.86 -37.13 9.45
CA THR A 504 -9.98 -36.89 10.60
C THR A 504 -8.72 -36.17 10.14
N ILE A 505 -8.10 -35.38 11.03
CA ILE A 505 -6.85 -34.70 10.73
C ILE A 505 -5.71 -35.30 11.55
N ASP A 506 -4.67 -35.75 10.86
CA ASP A 506 -3.36 -35.97 11.47
C ASP A 506 -2.63 -34.62 11.52
N GLU A 507 -2.78 -33.89 12.63
CA GLU A 507 -2.17 -32.57 12.83
C GLU A 507 -0.64 -32.60 12.78
N LYS A 508 -0.03 -33.75 13.13
CA LYS A 508 1.43 -33.89 13.15
C LYS A 508 2.00 -33.92 11.74
N ASN A 509 1.34 -34.61 10.84
CA ASN A 509 1.77 -34.75 9.44
C ASN A 509 1.02 -33.81 8.48
N VAL A 510 0.03 -33.07 9.00
CA VAL A 510 -0.86 -32.18 8.25
C VAL A 510 -1.57 -32.93 7.10
N VAL A 511 -2.19 -34.06 7.47
CA VAL A 511 -2.89 -34.95 6.54
C VAL A 511 -4.38 -35.00 6.89
N LEU A 512 -5.21 -34.74 5.88
CA LEU A 512 -6.65 -34.96 5.85
C LEU A 512 -6.91 -36.43 5.48
N ASN A 513 -7.51 -37.19 6.38
CA ASN A 513 -8.04 -38.52 6.06
C ASN A 513 -9.55 -38.39 5.87
N ILE A 514 -10.04 -38.54 4.65
CA ILE A 514 -11.44 -38.34 4.26
C ILE A 514 -11.99 -39.60 3.56
N ASP A 515 -13.21 -40.01 3.89
CA ASP A 515 -13.84 -41.24 3.35
C ASP A 515 -14.66 -41.02 2.07
N ILE A 516 -14.79 -39.77 1.63
CA ILE A 516 -15.46 -39.34 0.40
C ILE A 516 -14.52 -38.49 -0.46
N ASP A 517 -14.75 -38.47 -1.76
CA ASP A 517 -13.99 -37.64 -2.69
C ASP A 517 -14.17 -36.17 -2.35
N ILE A 518 -13.08 -35.42 -2.22
CA ILE A 518 -13.15 -33.95 -2.09
C ILE A 518 -13.81 -33.34 -3.32
N LEU A 519 -14.45 -32.19 -3.15
CA LEU A 519 -14.96 -31.38 -4.25
C LEU A 519 -13.81 -31.06 -5.20
N CYS A 520 -13.83 -31.68 -6.35
CA CYS A 520 -12.82 -31.51 -7.38
C CYS A 520 -13.56 -31.53 -8.71
N GLY A 521 -13.25 -30.55 -9.58
CA GLY A 521 -13.82 -30.52 -10.92
C GLY A 521 -13.55 -31.82 -11.68
N ASN A 522 -14.37 -32.08 -12.70
CA ASN A 522 -14.20 -33.22 -13.59
C ASN A 522 -12.80 -33.17 -14.20
N THR A 523 -11.98 -34.15 -13.83
CA THR A 523 -10.56 -34.24 -14.16
C THR A 523 -10.20 -35.71 -14.31
N TRP A 524 -9.12 -36.01 -15.02
CA TRP A 524 -8.61 -37.37 -15.14
C TRP A 524 -7.88 -37.88 -13.87
N LEU A 525 -7.78 -37.07 -12.83
CA LEU A 525 -7.18 -37.44 -11.53
C LEU A 525 -8.01 -38.54 -10.85
N ALA A 526 -7.38 -39.63 -10.43
CA ALA A 526 -8.10 -40.80 -9.93
C ALA A 526 -8.48 -40.70 -8.44
N ASN A 527 -7.51 -40.48 -7.55
CA ASN A 527 -7.69 -40.65 -6.10
C ASN A 527 -7.99 -39.32 -5.39
N LYS A 528 -9.27 -38.99 -5.22
CA LYS A 528 -9.74 -37.73 -4.60
C LYS A 528 -10.16 -37.88 -3.13
N SER A 529 -9.95 -39.05 -2.54
CA SER A 529 -10.29 -39.42 -1.16
C SER A 529 -9.16 -40.21 -0.50
N GLY A 530 -9.31 -40.53 0.78
CA GLY A 530 -8.30 -41.21 1.60
C GLY A 530 -7.37 -40.21 2.30
N SER A 531 -6.06 -40.50 2.32
CA SER A 531 -5.06 -39.67 2.99
C SER A 531 -4.48 -38.61 2.05
N LEU A 532 -4.96 -37.37 2.17
CA LEU A 532 -4.60 -36.23 1.35
C LEU A 532 -3.81 -35.21 2.19
N LYS A 533 -2.74 -34.63 1.65
CA LYS A 533 -1.97 -33.61 2.37
C LYS A 533 -2.67 -32.26 2.27
N ILE A 534 -2.75 -31.51 3.37
CA ILE A 534 -3.09 -30.08 3.30
C ILE A 534 -1.77 -29.33 3.06
N LEU A 535 -1.69 -28.61 1.94
CA LEU A 535 -0.47 -27.88 1.55
C LEU A 535 -0.46 -26.45 2.09
N ALA A 536 -1.65 -25.84 2.19
CA ALA A 536 -1.85 -24.49 2.72
C ALA A 536 -3.25 -24.37 3.34
N LEU A 537 -3.34 -23.60 4.42
CA LEU A 537 -4.59 -23.26 5.13
C LEU A 537 -4.41 -21.93 5.88
N ASP A 538 -5.23 -20.94 5.55
CA ASP A 538 -5.41 -19.72 6.32
C ASP A 538 -6.90 -19.36 6.46
N ASN A 539 -7.24 -18.11 6.74
CA ASN A 539 -8.65 -17.71 6.92
C ASN A 539 -9.42 -17.61 5.59
N ASP A 540 -8.70 -17.51 4.48
CA ASP A 540 -9.25 -17.24 3.15
C ASP A 540 -8.98 -18.38 2.18
N GLY A 541 -7.82 -19.03 2.23
CA GLY A 541 -7.40 -20.07 1.28
C GLY A 541 -7.14 -21.44 1.89
N LEU A 542 -7.48 -22.50 1.14
CA LEU A 542 -7.17 -23.90 1.42
C LEU A 542 -6.63 -24.58 0.15
N ARG A 543 -5.56 -25.38 0.30
CA ARG A 543 -5.03 -26.24 -0.77
C ARG A 543 -4.90 -27.69 -0.31
N ILE A 544 -5.56 -28.60 -1.00
CA ILE A 544 -5.51 -30.04 -0.70
C ILE A 544 -4.82 -30.78 -1.85
N ALA A 545 -3.79 -31.55 -1.53
CA ALA A 545 -3.03 -32.33 -2.51
C ALA A 545 -3.74 -33.62 -2.91
N ILE A 546 -3.81 -33.86 -4.22
CA ILE A 546 -4.17 -35.10 -4.89
C ILE A 546 -2.87 -35.71 -5.48
N PRO A 547 -2.40 -36.87 -4.98
CA PRO A 547 -1.21 -37.52 -5.52
C PRO A 547 -1.49 -38.20 -6.87
N ASP A 548 -0.57 -38.07 -7.84
CA ASP A 548 -0.66 -38.70 -9.16
C ASP A 548 0.72 -39.17 -9.71
N GLY A 549 1.03 -40.46 -9.52
CA GLY A 549 2.28 -41.02 -10.02
C GLY A 549 3.52 -40.34 -9.44
N ASP A 550 4.35 -39.74 -10.30
CA ASP A 550 5.56 -38.98 -9.95
C ASP A 550 5.30 -37.48 -9.70
N TYR A 551 4.06 -37.00 -9.90
CA TYR A 551 3.65 -35.60 -9.68
C TYR A 551 2.51 -35.47 -8.66
N GLY A 552 2.38 -34.29 -8.05
CA GLY A 552 1.26 -33.93 -7.20
C GLY A 552 0.44 -32.82 -7.82
N TYR A 553 -0.88 -32.84 -7.63
CA TYR A 553 -1.76 -31.72 -7.93
C TYR A 553 -2.38 -31.23 -6.64
N ALA A 554 -2.71 -29.95 -6.53
CA ALA A 554 -3.59 -29.47 -5.47
C ALA A 554 -4.88 -28.95 -6.07
N VAL A 555 -5.97 -29.11 -5.32
CA VAL A 555 -7.21 -28.36 -5.55
C VAL A 555 -7.20 -27.16 -4.63
N ASN A 556 -7.55 -26.00 -5.19
CA ASN A 556 -7.53 -24.71 -4.54
C ASN A 556 -8.95 -24.28 -4.17
N TYR A 557 -9.12 -23.79 -2.94
CA TYR A 557 -10.41 -23.37 -2.40
C TYR A 557 -10.31 -22.03 -1.67
N TYR A 558 -11.42 -21.28 -1.68
CA TYR A 558 -11.61 -20.09 -0.89
C TYR A 558 -12.71 -20.27 0.15
N SER A 559 -12.58 -19.62 1.30
CA SER A 559 -13.52 -19.76 2.41
C SER A 559 -14.85 -19.03 2.15
N GLU A 560 -15.92 -19.42 2.86
CA GLU A 560 -17.18 -18.67 2.86
C GLU A 560 -17.00 -17.23 3.28
N ARG A 561 -16.16 -16.99 4.30
CA ARG A 561 -15.78 -15.65 4.73
C ARG A 561 -15.21 -14.83 3.56
N LYS A 562 -14.32 -15.42 2.76
CA LYS A 562 -13.71 -14.74 1.61
C LYS A 562 -14.75 -14.44 0.52
N ARG A 563 -15.64 -15.40 0.24
CA ARG A 563 -16.79 -15.19 -0.67
C ARG A 563 -17.65 -14.02 -0.22
N GLU A 564 -18.07 -14.02 1.04
CA GLU A 564 -18.89 -12.97 1.64
C GLU A 564 -18.20 -11.60 1.58
N PHE A 565 -16.90 -11.57 1.87
CA PHE A 565 -16.07 -10.36 1.79
C PHE A 565 -16.02 -9.75 0.39
N ASP A 566 -15.96 -10.60 -0.65
CA ASP A 566 -15.92 -10.18 -2.06
C ASP A 566 -17.31 -9.86 -2.63
N ASP A 567 -18.37 -10.42 -2.05
CA ASP A 567 -19.77 -10.16 -2.43
C ASP A 567 -20.33 -8.89 -1.77
N ALA A 568 -19.84 -8.52 -0.59
CA ALA A 568 -20.22 -7.30 0.13
C ALA A 568 -19.99 -6.04 -0.71
N ILE A 569 -20.75 -4.98 -0.41
CA ILE A 569 -20.59 -3.65 -1.01
C ILE A 569 -19.66 -2.81 -0.14
N PRO A 570 -18.43 -2.50 -0.60
CA PRO A 570 -17.57 -1.53 0.07
C PRO A 570 -18.20 -0.15 0.10
N VAL A 571 -18.13 0.49 1.27
CA VAL A 571 -18.52 1.88 1.48
C VAL A 571 -17.25 2.70 1.67
N ASN A 572 -16.95 3.56 0.70
CA ASN A 572 -15.88 4.52 0.82
C ASN A 572 -16.42 5.83 1.39
N PHE A 573 -15.66 6.38 2.31
CA PHE A 573 -16.00 7.62 2.96
C PHE A 573 -14.91 8.65 2.66
N GLN A 574 -15.31 9.83 2.21
CA GLN A 574 -14.41 10.95 2.01
C GLN A 574 -14.98 12.18 2.71
N CYS A 575 -14.23 12.74 3.65
CA CYS A 575 -14.59 13.99 4.30
C CYS A 575 -13.31 14.73 4.70
N VAL A 576 -13.04 15.84 4.03
CA VAL A 576 -11.80 16.60 4.17
C VAL A 576 -12.12 18.05 4.44
N GLY A 577 -11.47 18.61 5.46
CA GLY A 577 -11.58 20.01 5.85
C GLY A 577 -10.82 20.96 4.93
N GLY A 578 -11.08 22.25 5.05
CA GLY A 578 -10.33 23.30 4.35
C GLY A 578 -8.86 23.39 4.77
N ASP A 579 -8.51 22.76 5.89
CA ASP A 579 -7.14 22.59 6.39
C ASP A 579 -6.44 21.33 5.85
N TRP A 580 -7.08 20.60 4.91
CA TRP A 580 -6.61 19.35 4.31
C TRP A 580 -6.57 18.14 5.28
N ASN A 581 -7.06 18.30 6.51
CA ASN A 581 -7.22 17.20 7.45
C ASN A 581 -8.54 16.45 7.17
N GLY A 582 -8.55 15.14 7.38
CA GLY A 582 -9.73 14.30 7.16
C GLY A 582 -9.37 12.98 6.49
N GLU A 583 -10.38 12.35 5.88
CA GLU A 583 -10.26 11.07 5.18
C GLU A 583 -10.43 11.24 3.66
N TRP A 584 -9.50 10.66 2.90
CA TRP A 584 -9.41 10.75 1.44
C TRP A 584 -9.89 9.46 0.76
N GLY A 585 -11.10 9.01 1.10
CA GLY A 585 -11.77 7.92 0.37
C GLY A 585 -11.44 6.52 0.86
N ALA A 586 -11.08 6.32 2.13
CA ALA A 586 -10.91 4.99 2.71
C ALA A 586 -12.21 4.17 2.71
N ILE A 587 -12.09 2.85 2.59
CA ILE A 587 -13.18 1.92 2.85
C ILE A 587 -13.41 1.90 4.36
N CYS A 588 -14.56 2.41 4.78
CA CYS A 588 -14.95 2.50 6.19
C CYS A 588 -15.87 1.36 6.62
N ASP A 589 -16.58 0.74 5.67
CA ASP A 589 -17.49 -0.37 5.93
C ASP A 589 -17.62 -1.29 4.70
N ARG A 590 -18.16 -2.49 4.91
CA ARG A 590 -18.55 -3.45 3.87
C ARG A 590 -19.89 -4.06 4.25
N ILE A 591 -20.92 -3.76 3.46
CA ILE A 591 -22.27 -4.21 3.75
C ILE A 591 -22.54 -5.53 3.02
N ASP A 592 -22.83 -6.58 3.77
CA ASP A 592 -23.23 -7.88 3.22
C ASP A 592 -24.45 -7.72 2.30
N ALA A 593 -24.47 -8.43 1.18
CA ALA A 593 -25.58 -8.34 0.20
C ALA A 593 -26.96 -8.64 0.83
N GLU A 594 -27.04 -9.54 1.81
CA GLU A 594 -28.28 -9.88 2.51
C GLU A 594 -28.77 -8.81 3.49
N LYS A 595 -27.86 -7.94 3.95
CA LYS A 595 -28.16 -6.84 4.87
C LYS A 595 -28.22 -5.49 4.16
N LEU A 596 -28.00 -5.47 2.85
CA LEU A 596 -27.82 -4.26 2.06
C LEU A 596 -29.07 -3.38 2.04
N GLU A 597 -30.26 -3.96 1.91
CA GLU A 597 -31.54 -3.24 1.95
C GLU A 597 -31.82 -2.68 3.37
N GLY A 598 -32.10 -1.38 3.46
CA GLY A 598 -32.55 -0.74 4.70
C GLY A 598 -31.61 0.34 5.22
N LYS A 599 -31.66 0.56 6.54
CA LYS A 599 -30.97 1.65 7.22
C LYS A 599 -29.59 1.23 7.70
N HIS A 600 -28.62 2.12 7.50
CA HIS A 600 -27.21 1.95 7.84
C HIS A 600 -26.65 3.22 8.46
N THR A 601 -25.52 3.09 9.15
CA THR A 601 -24.78 4.21 9.73
C THR A 601 -23.30 4.05 9.40
N VAL A 602 -22.68 5.11 8.89
CA VAL A 602 -21.22 5.20 8.81
C VAL A 602 -20.70 6.11 9.92
N THR A 603 -19.61 5.71 10.56
CA THR A 603 -18.95 6.47 11.62
C THR A 603 -17.51 6.77 11.25
N TYR A 604 -17.11 8.03 11.36
CA TYR A 604 -15.74 8.49 11.21
C TYR A 604 -15.25 9.13 12.51
N ASN A 605 -14.10 8.67 13.00
CA ASN A 605 -13.44 9.22 14.18
C ASN A 605 -12.28 10.11 13.76
N GLY A 606 -12.40 11.41 13.96
CA GLY A 606 -11.39 12.39 13.60
C GLY A 606 -11.93 13.82 13.62
N THR A 607 -11.09 14.75 13.15
CA THR A 607 -11.45 16.16 13.06
C THR A 607 -11.67 16.58 11.62
N VAL A 608 -12.68 17.41 11.36
CA VAL A 608 -12.92 18.05 10.07
C VAL A 608 -13.27 19.51 10.32
N ASN A 609 -12.40 20.43 9.85
CA ASN A 609 -12.60 21.86 9.99
C ASN A 609 -13.10 22.45 8.68
N GLY A 610 -14.42 22.52 8.52
CA GLY A 610 -15.09 23.06 7.36
C GLY A 610 -14.94 22.19 6.11
N ALA A 611 -15.97 21.42 5.77
CA ALA A 611 -15.88 20.44 4.68
C ALA A 611 -15.58 21.11 3.32
N MET A 612 -14.54 20.64 2.64
CA MET A 612 -14.16 21.04 1.28
C MET A 612 -14.53 19.93 0.26
N VAL A 613 -14.32 18.68 0.67
CA VAL A 613 -14.76 17.48 -0.06
C VAL A 613 -15.48 16.58 0.92
N PHE A 614 -16.69 16.18 0.59
CA PHE A 614 -17.55 15.35 1.41
C PHE A 614 -18.47 14.52 0.51
N ASN A 615 -18.19 13.22 0.42
CA ASN A 615 -19.00 12.24 -0.29
C ASN A 615 -18.92 10.86 0.37
N ILE A 616 -19.88 10.02 0.01
CA ILE A 616 -19.93 8.60 0.35
C ILE A 616 -20.12 7.83 -0.95
N ASP A 617 -19.28 6.84 -1.19
CA ASP A 617 -19.36 5.97 -2.36
C ASP A 617 -19.68 4.54 -1.96
N PHE A 618 -20.62 3.92 -2.68
CA PHE A 618 -20.98 2.51 -2.57
C PHE A 618 -20.46 1.78 -3.81
N GLN A 619 -19.37 1.05 -3.66
CA GLN A 619 -18.69 0.46 -4.82
C GLN A 619 -19.55 -0.62 -5.50
N ASN A 620 -19.64 -0.55 -6.82
CA ASN A 620 -20.40 -1.47 -7.68
C ASN A 620 -21.90 -1.58 -7.37
N LEU A 621 -22.47 -0.69 -6.54
CA LEU A 621 -23.88 -0.78 -6.14
C LEU A 621 -24.81 -0.67 -7.34
N VAL A 622 -24.58 0.29 -8.23
CA VAL A 622 -25.41 0.51 -9.44
C VAL A 622 -25.18 -0.61 -10.46
N ALA A 623 -23.95 -1.09 -10.60
CA ALA A 623 -23.64 -2.22 -11.47
C ALA A 623 -24.40 -3.49 -11.09
N LYS A 624 -24.54 -3.77 -9.79
CA LYS A 624 -25.29 -4.93 -9.27
C LYS A 624 -26.80 -4.67 -9.18
N TYR A 625 -27.20 -3.47 -8.79
CA TYR A 625 -28.58 -3.08 -8.53
C TYR A 625 -28.91 -1.75 -9.24
N PRO A 626 -29.24 -1.79 -10.55
CA PRO A 626 -29.39 -0.57 -11.36
C PRO A 626 -30.52 0.37 -10.92
N THR A 627 -31.46 -0.11 -10.12
CA THR A 627 -32.60 0.66 -9.59
C THR A 627 -32.37 1.18 -8.18
N ALA A 628 -31.20 0.93 -7.58
CA ALA A 628 -30.94 1.31 -6.21
C ALA A 628 -30.97 2.83 -6.02
N ILE A 629 -31.54 3.27 -4.90
CA ILE A 629 -31.52 4.65 -4.42
C ILE A 629 -30.92 4.65 -3.01
N VAL A 630 -30.00 5.58 -2.75
CA VAL A 630 -29.44 5.79 -1.41
C VAL A 630 -29.63 7.24 -1.01
N TYR A 631 -30.17 7.49 0.18
CA TYR A 631 -30.40 8.84 0.69
C TYR A 631 -30.06 8.97 2.18
N ILE A 632 -29.72 10.20 2.58
CA ILE A 632 -29.32 10.53 3.95
C ILE A 632 -30.57 10.73 4.82
N ASN A 633 -30.58 10.08 5.99
CA ASN A 633 -31.60 10.22 7.01
C ASN A 633 -31.22 11.30 8.04
N ASP A 634 -29.99 11.26 8.56
CA ASP A 634 -29.47 12.17 9.59
C ASP A 634 -27.95 12.30 9.47
N ILE A 635 -27.40 13.43 9.92
CA ILE A 635 -25.96 13.65 10.03
C ILE A 635 -25.69 14.20 11.42
N ARG A 636 -24.82 13.54 12.18
CA ARG A 636 -24.44 13.95 13.53
C ARG A 636 -22.96 14.30 13.60
N CYS A 637 -22.67 15.50 14.08
CA CYS A 637 -21.32 15.93 14.42
C CYS A 637 -21.17 15.92 15.94
N ASP A 638 -20.24 15.14 16.46
CA ASP A 638 -19.97 14.98 17.89
C ASP A 638 -21.24 14.63 18.69
N GLY A 639 -22.00 13.66 18.16
CA GLY A 639 -23.25 13.17 18.73
C GLY A 639 -24.46 14.12 18.60
N LYS A 640 -24.36 15.22 17.83
CA LYS A 640 -25.45 16.17 17.63
C LYS A 640 -25.88 16.23 16.18
N SER A 641 -27.17 15.98 15.92
CA SER A 641 -27.76 16.15 14.59
C SER A 641 -27.58 17.58 14.10
N ILE A 642 -27.10 17.72 12.86
CA ILE A 642 -26.96 18.99 12.17
C ILE A 642 -28.04 19.13 11.11
N LYS A 643 -28.29 20.37 10.71
CA LYS A 643 -29.28 20.69 9.70
C LYS A 643 -28.67 20.59 8.30
N PHE A 644 -29.37 19.98 7.36
CA PHE A 644 -28.95 19.88 5.97
C PHE A 644 -30.15 19.90 5.01
N ASP A 645 -29.94 20.42 3.80
CA ASP A 645 -30.91 20.39 2.69
C ASP A 645 -30.56 19.28 1.69
N ALA A 646 -31.25 18.14 1.83
CA ALA A 646 -31.05 16.98 0.97
C ALA A 646 -31.37 17.23 -0.52
N ASN A 647 -32.13 18.27 -0.85
CA ASN A 647 -32.38 18.65 -2.26
C ASN A 647 -31.12 19.20 -2.94
N ARG A 648 -30.14 19.67 -2.15
CA ARG A 648 -28.89 20.24 -2.67
C ARG A 648 -27.78 19.20 -2.89
N PHE A 649 -27.89 18.00 -2.32
CA PHE A 649 -26.97 16.88 -2.58
C PHE A 649 -27.09 16.33 -4.01
N PHE A 650 -26.07 15.60 -4.46
CA PHE A 650 -26.08 14.88 -5.73
C PHE A 650 -25.95 13.37 -5.48
N TYR A 651 -26.65 12.57 -6.27
CA TYR A 651 -26.84 11.14 -6.04
C TYR A 651 -26.59 10.33 -7.32
N GLY A 652 -26.29 9.04 -7.17
CA GLY A 652 -26.24 8.07 -8.28
C GLY A 652 -24.84 7.78 -8.81
N ASP A 653 -24.77 7.18 -9.99
CA ASP A 653 -23.50 6.88 -10.68
C ASP A 653 -22.95 8.16 -11.34
N ILE A 654 -22.38 9.03 -10.51
CA ILE A 654 -21.88 10.35 -10.94
C ILE A 654 -20.67 10.22 -11.87
N GLU A 655 -19.93 9.12 -11.77
CA GLU A 655 -18.65 8.91 -12.46
C GLU A 655 -18.73 7.84 -13.59
N ASP A 656 -19.93 7.34 -13.90
CA ASP A 656 -20.19 6.29 -14.91
C ASP A 656 -19.32 5.03 -14.72
N ASN A 657 -19.08 4.63 -13.47
CA ASN A 657 -18.22 3.49 -13.11
C ASN A 657 -18.95 2.37 -12.37
N GLY A 658 -20.28 2.46 -12.25
CA GLY A 658 -21.12 1.49 -11.57
C GLY A 658 -21.20 1.66 -10.05
N ASN A 659 -20.53 2.66 -9.49
CA ASN A 659 -20.65 3.01 -8.07
C ASN A 659 -21.87 3.91 -7.84
N TYR A 660 -22.43 3.90 -6.63
CA TYR A 660 -23.40 4.91 -6.22
C TYR A 660 -22.71 5.94 -5.35
N ARG A 661 -22.72 7.21 -5.73
CA ARG A 661 -22.20 8.31 -4.93
C ARG A 661 -23.33 9.11 -4.30
N ILE A 662 -23.18 9.48 -3.02
CA ILE A 662 -23.84 10.63 -2.43
C ILE A 662 -22.79 11.72 -2.28
N GLU A 663 -22.89 12.79 -3.06
CA GLU A 663 -22.04 13.96 -2.93
C GLU A 663 -22.75 15.01 -2.09
N LEU A 664 -22.22 15.23 -0.88
CA LEU A 664 -22.79 16.15 0.11
C LEU A 664 -22.21 17.56 -0.01
N PHE A 665 -20.91 17.70 -0.28
CA PHE A 665 -20.27 18.99 -0.55
C PHE A 665 -18.92 18.75 -1.23
N ASN A 666 -18.70 19.25 -2.44
CA ASN A 666 -17.44 18.99 -3.14
C ASN A 666 -17.08 20.13 -4.09
N ILE A 667 -15.95 20.80 -3.82
CA ILE A 667 -15.48 21.92 -4.64
C ILE A 667 -15.00 21.52 -6.05
N TRP A 668 -14.83 20.22 -6.32
CA TRP A 668 -14.56 19.66 -7.65
C TRP A 668 -15.71 18.79 -8.17
N GLY A 669 -16.81 18.74 -7.45
CA GLY A 669 -17.95 17.88 -7.73
C GLY A 669 -18.95 18.43 -8.75
N LYS A 670 -20.15 17.84 -8.78
CA LYS A 670 -21.28 18.25 -9.64
C LYS A 670 -21.83 19.64 -9.29
N GLY A 671 -21.80 20.00 -8.00
CA GLY A 671 -22.40 21.24 -7.49
C GLY A 671 -21.55 22.50 -7.54
N GLN A 672 -20.35 22.44 -8.12
CA GLN A 672 -19.38 23.53 -8.08
C GLN A 672 -19.33 24.37 -9.35
N GLN A 673 -18.89 25.61 -9.19
CA GLN A 673 -18.45 26.48 -10.28
C GLN A 673 -17.14 27.17 -9.91
N GLY A 674 -16.07 26.91 -10.67
CA GLY A 674 -14.77 27.56 -10.48
C GLY A 674 -14.07 27.17 -9.18
N GLY A 675 -14.22 25.93 -8.71
CA GLY A 675 -13.65 25.46 -7.45
C GLY A 675 -14.46 25.87 -6.22
N LYS A 676 -15.74 26.21 -6.39
CA LYS A 676 -16.61 26.69 -5.32
C LYS A 676 -17.97 26.03 -5.40
N VAL A 677 -18.48 25.48 -4.31
CA VAL A 677 -19.85 24.97 -4.23
C VAL A 677 -20.82 26.15 -4.34
N VAL A 678 -21.72 26.13 -5.32
CA VAL A 678 -22.60 27.26 -5.66
C VAL A 678 -23.60 27.51 -4.54
N GLU A 679 -24.28 26.47 -4.06
CA GLU A 679 -25.21 26.54 -2.94
C GLU A 679 -24.84 25.52 -1.87
N SER A 680 -24.64 25.99 -0.64
CA SER A 680 -24.35 25.10 0.48
C SER A 680 -25.55 24.22 0.84
N PRO A 681 -25.37 22.90 1.02
CA PRO A 681 -26.39 22.06 1.63
C PRO A 681 -26.50 22.20 3.15
N PHE A 682 -25.57 22.89 3.81
CA PHE A 682 -25.46 22.98 5.27
C PHE A 682 -25.68 24.40 5.82
N SER A 683 -25.88 25.40 4.95
CA SER A 683 -26.14 26.79 5.35
C SER A 683 -26.81 27.62 4.24
N ALA A 684 -27.15 28.87 4.55
CA ALA A 684 -27.63 29.86 3.57
C ALA A 684 -26.52 30.42 2.65
N ALA A 685 -25.26 30.02 2.85
CA ALA A 685 -24.13 30.59 2.14
C ALA A 685 -24.01 30.03 0.70
N THR A 686 -23.37 30.82 -0.16
CA THR A 686 -23.17 30.51 -1.58
C THR A 686 -21.73 30.76 -2.00
N ASN A 687 -21.28 30.08 -3.07
CA ASN A 687 -19.94 30.20 -3.65
C ASN A 687 -18.80 29.93 -2.64
N LEU A 688 -18.86 28.77 -1.99
CA LEU A 688 -17.95 28.37 -0.91
C LEU A 688 -16.79 27.51 -1.40
N GLU A 689 -15.58 27.81 -0.91
CA GLU A 689 -14.37 26.97 -1.06
C GLU A 689 -14.25 25.90 0.05
N SER A 690 -14.99 26.09 1.14
CA SER A 690 -15.21 25.11 2.22
C SER A 690 -16.47 25.50 2.99
N GLU A 691 -17.10 24.55 3.66
CA GLU A 691 -18.34 24.74 4.40
C GLU A 691 -18.08 25.09 5.87
N PRO A 692 -18.11 26.37 6.28
CA PRO A 692 -17.79 26.74 7.65
C PRO A 692 -18.80 26.22 8.69
N ALA A 693 -20.05 25.95 8.30
CA ALA A 693 -21.07 25.42 9.21
C ALA A 693 -20.87 23.94 9.54
N PHE A 694 -19.99 23.23 8.83
CA PHE A 694 -19.69 21.83 9.04
C PHE A 694 -18.39 21.67 9.83
N GLN A 695 -18.51 21.33 11.12
CA GLN A 695 -17.37 21.17 12.03
C GLN A 695 -17.49 19.85 12.78
N VAL A 696 -16.40 19.08 12.81
CA VAL A 696 -16.29 17.82 13.56
C VAL A 696 -15.04 17.89 14.42
N SER A 697 -15.19 17.71 15.72
CA SER A 697 -14.06 17.74 16.66
C SER A 697 -13.57 16.37 17.09
N SER A 698 -14.41 15.34 16.96
CA SER A 698 -14.07 13.96 17.36
C SER A 698 -14.76 12.88 16.53
N GLU A 699 -16.06 13.02 16.26
CA GLU A 699 -16.86 11.94 15.67
C GLU A 699 -17.91 12.49 14.71
N LEU A 700 -18.03 11.86 13.55
CA LEU A 700 -19.07 12.10 12.56
C LEU A 700 -19.83 10.81 12.32
N GLU A 701 -21.15 10.87 12.44
CA GLU A 701 -22.04 9.77 12.09
C GLU A 701 -23.00 10.21 10.98
N ILE A 702 -23.26 9.33 10.03
CA ILE A 702 -24.21 9.59 8.96
C ILE A 702 -25.12 8.38 8.83
N ASP A 703 -26.41 8.60 9.08
CA ASP A 703 -27.43 7.60 8.86
C ASP A 703 -27.94 7.73 7.43
N TYR A 704 -28.00 6.62 6.71
CA TYR A 704 -28.51 6.58 5.33
C TYR A 704 -29.37 5.33 5.10
N THR A 705 -30.23 5.39 4.10
CA THR A 705 -31.09 4.27 3.68
C THR A 705 -30.70 3.84 2.29
N ILE A 706 -30.43 2.56 2.10
CA ILE A 706 -30.29 1.92 0.79
C ILE A 706 -31.62 1.24 0.46
N ASN A 707 -32.20 1.60 -0.69
CA ASN A 707 -33.39 0.96 -1.24
C ASN A 707 -33.06 0.42 -2.63
N LEU A 708 -32.96 -0.90 -2.74
CA LEU A 708 -32.60 -1.63 -3.96
C LEU A 708 -33.77 -1.71 -4.95
N SER A 709 -35.01 -1.58 -4.46
CA SER A 709 -36.24 -1.71 -5.26
C SER A 709 -37.29 -0.66 -4.84
N PRO A 710 -37.12 0.60 -5.27
CA PRO A 710 -38.03 1.69 -4.92
C PRO A 710 -39.49 1.37 -5.21
N ALA A 711 -40.38 1.72 -4.28
CA ALA A 711 -41.81 1.47 -4.41
C ALA A 711 -42.45 2.32 -5.52
N TYR A 712 -43.62 1.88 -6.00
CA TYR A 712 -44.47 2.67 -6.89
C TYR A 712 -45.58 3.34 -6.09
N TYR A 713 -45.75 4.64 -6.28
CA TYR A 713 -46.75 5.47 -5.63
C TYR A 713 -47.81 5.89 -6.64
N THR A 714 -49.08 5.62 -6.31
CA THR A 714 -50.24 5.90 -7.18
C THR A 714 -51.12 6.99 -6.55
N PRO A 715 -51.10 8.23 -7.08
CA PRO A 715 -51.99 9.27 -6.60
C PRO A 715 -53.44 9.04 -7.07
N GLY A 716 -54.39 9.06 -6.14
CA GLY A 716 -55.84 8.94 -6.42
C GLY A 716 -56.61 10.22 -6.08
N LEU A 717 -57.53 10.64 -6.97
CA LEU A 717 -58.41 11.79 -6.71
C LEU A 717 -59.67 11.35 -5.95
N ILE A 718 -59.78 11.76 -4.69
CA ILE A 718 -60.92 11.45 -3.83
C ILE A 718 -61.80 12.69 -3.70
N THR A 719 -63.07 12.57 -4.11
CA THR A 719 -64.08 13.63 -3.98
C THR A 719 -65.38 13.07 -3.41
N ILE A 720 -65.76 13.53 -2.21
CA ILE A 720 -66.94 13.06 -1.47
C ILE A 720 -67.96 14.20 -1.39
N ASN A 721 -69.20 13.88 -1.75
CA ASN A 721 -70.33 14.81 -1.71
C ASN A 721 -70.96 14.91 -0.30
N PRO A 722 -71.84 15.90 -0.04
CA PRO A 722 -72.46 16.10 1.28
C PRO A 722 -73.37 14.97 1.78
N SER A 723 -73.75 14.04 0.90
CA SER A 723 -74.51 12.84 1.27
C SER A 723 -73.59 11.64 1.53
N TRP A 724 -72.29 11.87 1.73
CA TRP A 724 -71.25 10.84 1.90
C TRP A 724 -71.07 9.91 0.68
N GLY A 725 -71.57 10.32 -0.49
CA GLY A 725 -71.40 9.63 -1.76
C GLY A 725 -70.11 10.04 -2.47
N GLY A 726 -69.41 9.07 -3.05
CA GLY A 726 -68.15 9.28 -3.77
C GLY A 726 -67.31 8.01 -3.81
N ASP A 727 -66.24 8.05 -4.57
CA ASP A 727 -65.25 6.97 -4.64
C ASP A 727 -64.10 7.28 -3.66
N TRP A 728 -63.96 6.45 -2.62
CA TRP A 728 -62.91 6.55 -1.61
C TRP A 728 -61.56 5.98 -2.06
N THR A 729 -61.50 5.38 -3.25
CA THR A 729 -60.25 4.97 -3.90
C THR A 729 -59.82 5.98 -4.95
N GLY A 730 -60.77 6.53 -5.69
CA GLY A 730 -60.57 7.60 -6.67
C GLY A 730 -59.91 7.11 -7.97
N PRO A 731 -60.20 7.74 -9.13
CA PRO A 731 -59.43 7.52 -10.34
C PRO A 731 -57.97 7.98 -10.16
N ASN A 732 -57.08 7.48 -11.01
CA ASN A 732 -55.67 7.86 -11.05
C ASN A 732 -55.18 8.06 -12.49
N ASP A 733 -54.01 8.69 -12.62
CA ASP A 733 -53.28 8.89 -13.88
C ASP A 733 -51.94 8.13 -13.81
N GLY A 734 -51.99 6.85 -13.41
CA GLY A 734 -50.81 6.00 -13.26
C GLY A 734 -50.01 6.26 -11.99
N SER A 735 -48.79 5.72 -11.95
CA SER A 735 -47.90 5.75 -10.79
C SER A 735 -46.55 6.38 -11.13
N PHE A 736 -45.82 6.81 -10.12
CA PHE A 736 -44.39 7.15 -10.22
C PHE A 736 -43.58 6.30 -9.25
N THR A 737 -42.29 6.16 -9.52
CA THR A 737 -41.31 5.66 -8.54
C THR A 737 -40.22 6.71 -8.34
N VAL A 738 -39.38 6.52 -7.34
CA VAL A 738 -38.26 7.42 -7.06
C VAL A 738 -37.06 6.99 -7.88
N VAL A 739 -36.48 7.95 -8.60
CA VAL A 739 -35.32 7.75 -9.49
C VAL A 739 -34.28 8.83 -9.24
N VAL A 740 -33.04 8.58 -9.64
CA VAL A 740 -32.04 9.63 -9.84
C VAL A 740 -32.15 10.11 -11.29
N ASP A 741 -32.32 11.41 -11.50
CA ASP A 741 -32.39 11.99 -12.85
C ASP A 741 -31.00 12.31 -13.44
N GLU A 742 -30.98 12.81 -14.67
CA GLU A 742 -29.76 13.21 -15.41
C GLU A 742 -28.92 14.30 -14.71
N ASN A 743 -29.54 15.05 -13.79
CA ASN A 743 -28.88 16.07 -12.98
C ASN A 743 -28.36 15.51 -11.66
N SER A 744 -28.39 14.18 -11.49
CA SER A 744 -27.98 13.48 -10.27
C SER A 744 -28.86 13.89 -9.08
N LYS A 745 -30.16 14.12 -9.31
CA LYS A 745 -31.14 14.47 -8.27
C LYS A 745 -32.16 13.36 -8.07
N ILE A 746 -32.44 13.06 -6.81
CA ILE A 746 -33.55 12.17 -6.44
C ILE A 746 -34.88 12.88 -6.75
N THR A 747 -35.72 12.25 -7.58
CA THR A 747 -36.97 12.84 -8.05
C THR A 747 -38.00 11.77 -8.42
N ALA A 748 -39.24 12.19 -8.68
CA ALA A 748 -40.29 11.30 -9.18
C ALA A 748 -40.10 11.00 -10.67
N SER A 749 -40.23 9.73 -11.06
CA SER A 749 -40.12 9.27 -12.46
C SER A 749 -41.19 9.87 -13.38
N LYS A 750 -42.33 10.27 -12.81
CA LYS A 750 -43.39 11.07 -13.43
C LYS A 750 -43.74 12.19 -12.45
N LYS A 751 -43.62 13.44 -12.90
CA LYS A 751 -43.82 14.62 -12.04
C LYS A 751 -45.23 15.19 -12.17
N ASP A 752 -45.74 15.30 -13.40
CA ASP A 752 -47.03 15.92 -13.68
C ASP A 752 -48.13 14.88 -13.82
N PHE A 753 -49.27 15.14 -13.19
CA PHE A 753 -50.46 14.29 -13.22
C PHE A 753 -51.68 15.12 -13.59
N VAL A 754 -52.59 14.52 -14.37
CA VAL A 754 -53.93 15.07 -14.60
C VAL A 754 -54.94 13.95 -14.40
N ILE A 755 -55.69 14.01 -13.29
CA ILE A 755 -56.66 12.98 -12.93
C ILE A 755 -58.07 13.51 -13.19
N THR A 756 -58.86 12.78 -13.97
CA THR A 756 -60.26 13.11 -14.23
C THR A 756 -61.21 12.15 -13.54
N LEU A 757 -62.05 12.69 -12.66
CA LEU A 757 -63.21 12.03 -12.09
C LEU A 757 -64.46 12.33 -12.94
N ASN A 758 -65.14 11.28 -13.40
CA ASN A 758 -66.44 11.40 -14.06
C ASN A 758 -67.54 10.99 -13.07
N SER A 759 -68.44 11.91 -12.72
CA SER A 759 -69.54 11.68 -11.78
C SER A 759 -70.65 12.71 -11.95
N THR A 760 -71.88 12.33 -11.61
CA THR A 760 -73.08 13.19 -11.62
C THR A 760 -73.55 13.60 -10.22
N ASP A 761 -72.92 13.09 -9.17
CA ASP A 761 -73.44 13.15 -7.80
C ASP A 761 -72.86 14.31 -6.99
N HIS A 762 -72.17 15.25 -7.64
CA HIS A 762 -71.37 16.29 -6.99
C HIS A 762 -71.83 17.71 -7.32
N ALA A 763 -73.01 17.88 -7.93
CA ALA A 763 -73.54 19.19 -8.30
C ALA A 763 -73.74 20.13 -7.09
N ASP A 764 -73.95 19.56 -5.91
CA ASP A 764 -74.10 20.28 -4.65
C ASP A 764 -72.76 20.72 -4.00
N GLY A 765 -71.62 20.41 -4.62
CA GLY A 765 -70.28 20.63 -4.04
C GLY A 765 -69.72 19.38 -3.36
N SER A 766 -68.61 19.56 -2.64
CA SER A 766 -67.92 18.49 -1.92
C SER A 766 -67.64 18.82 -0.46
N ILE A 767 -67.64 17.80 0.39
CA ILE A 767 -67.20 17.88 1.79
C ILE A 767 -65.72 17.51 1.94
N MET A 768 -65.19 16.74 0.98
CA MET A 768 -63.80 16.32 0.88
C MET A 768 -63.39 16.23 -0.60
N THR A 769 -62.25 16.80 -0.94
CA THR A 769 -61.62 16.77 -2.27
C THR A 769 -60.12 16.88 -2.08
N PHE A 770 -59.38 15.83 -2.39
CA PHE A 770 -57.93 15.78 -2.26
C PHE A 770 -57.32 14.71 -3.15
N ILE A 771 -56.02 14.86 -3.43
CA ILE A 771 -55.21 13.76 -3.96
C ILE A 771 -54.67 12.97 -2.78
N ASN A 772 -54.82 11.65 -2.82
CA ASN A 772 -54.34 10.75 -1.78
C ASN A 772 -53.33 9.78 -2.40
N THR A 773 -52.13 9.73 -1.83
CA THR A 773 -51.06 8.83 -2.27
C THR A 773 -50.64 7.96 -1.09
N GLU A 774 -50.96 6.67 -1.17
CA GLU A 774 -50.67 5.70 -0.10
C GLU A 774 -49.15 5.49 0.05
N GLN A 775 -48.70 5.25 1.29
CA GLN A 775 -47.30 4.99 1.70
C GLN A 775 -46.26 6.10 1.43
N LEU A 776 -46.55 7.06 0.56
CA LEU A 776 -45.59 8.09 0.17
C LEU A 776 -45.11 8.95 1.35
N TYR A 777 -45.99 9.26 2.30
CA TYR A 777 -45.60 10.08 3.45
C TYR A 777 -44.68 9.34 4.42
N LYS A 778 -44.85 8.02 4.55
CA LYS A 778 -44.00 7.19 5.40
C LYS A 778 -42.56 7.14 4.89
N ASP A 779 -42.39 7.02 3.58
CA ASP A 779 -41.06 6.91 2.97
C ASP A 779 -40.42 8.29 2.75
N PHE A 780 -41.25 9.28 2.36
CA PHE A 780 -40.84 10.64 2.02
C PHE A 780 -41.75 11.69 2.68
N PRO A 781 -41.63 11.90 4.01
CA PRO A 781 -42.49 12.84 4.75
C PRO A 781 -42.29 14.31 4.33
N GLY A 782 -41.18 14.60 3.63
CA GLY A 782 -40.89 15.91 3.05
C GLY A 782 -41.56 16.19 1.71
N THR A 783 -42.40 15.27 1.21
CA THR A 783 -43.02 15.40 -0.12
C THR A 783 -43.87 16.66 -0.22
N HIS A 784 -43.69 17.38 -1.32
CA HIS A 784 -44.52 18.53 -1.67
C HIS A 784 -45.10 18.36 -3.07
N MET A 785 -46.42 18.45 -3.16
CA MET A 785 -47.17 18.51 -4.40
C MET A 785 -47.82 19.88 -4.58
N THR A 786 -47.85 20.38 -5.81
CA THR A 786 -48.49 21.66 -6.16
C THR A 786 -49.66 21.42 -7.08
N LEU A 787 -50.81 22.02 -6.77
CA LEU A 787 -51.95 22.03 -7.70
C LEU A 787 -51.63 22.95 -8.88
N THR A 788 -51.73 22.43 -10.10
CA THR A 788 -51.40 23.14 -11.33
C THR A 788 -52.64 23.51 -12.15
N SER A 789 -53.71 22.71 -12.09
CA SER A 789 -54.97 23.02 -12.77
C SER A 789 -56.19 22.38 -12.08
N LEU A 790 -57.34 23.02 -12.24
CA LEU A 790 -58.63 22.48 -11.84
C LEU A 790 -59.67 22.84 -12.91
N GLU A 791 -60.37 21.83 -13.44
CA GLU A 791 -61.49 22.01 -14.36
C GLU A 791 -62.74 21.33 -13.83
N LEU A 792 -63.88 22.02 -13.90
CA LEU A 792 -65.19 21.51 -13.53
C LEU A 792 -66.10 21.57 -14.77
N ASP A 793 -66.62 20.41 -15.20
CA ASP A 793 -67.44 20.27 -16.41
C ASP A 793 -66.77 20.85 -17.68
N GLY A 794 -65.44 20.70 -17.77
CA GLY A 794 -64.62 21.22 -18.87
C GLY A 794 -64.34 22.72 -18.82
N ASN A 795 -64.70 23.40 -17.72
CA ASN A 795 -64.39 24.82 -17.51
C ASN A 795 -63.27 24.97 -16.49
N ALA A 796 -62.22 25.70 -16.85
CA ALA A 796 -61.13 26.02 -15.94
C ALA A 796 -61.63 26.88 -14.76
N VAL A 797 -61.40 26.40 -13.55
CA VAL A 797 -61.47 27.20 -12.33
C VAL A 797 -60.24 28.09 -12.31
N THR A 798 -60.34 29.37 -11.95
CA THR A 798 -59.19 30.29 -11.90
C THR A 798 -59.29 31.21 -10.69
N GLY A 799 -58.18 31.84 -10.29
CA GLY A 799 -58.16 32.81 -9.20
C GLY A 799 -58.31 32.20 -7.80
N TRP A 800 -58.04 30.91 -7.64
CA TRP A 800 -58.00 30.26 -6.34
C TRP A 800 -56.79 30.72 -5.52
N ASP A 801 -56.91 30.66 -4.19
CA ASP A 801 -55.84 30.99 -3.26
C ASP A 801 -54.90 29.79 -3.08
N SER A 802 -53.82 29.73 -3.85
CA SER A 802 -52.89 28.58 -3.84
C SER A 802 -52.27 28.31 -2.47
N ALA A 803 -52.15 29.33 -1.60
CA ALA A 803 -51.63 29.16 -0.25
C ALA A 803 -52.57 28.33 0.67
N LYS A 804 -53.81 28.08 0.23
CA LYS A 804 -54.81 27.25 0.93
C LYS A 804 -54.99 25.86 0.33
N VAL A 805 -54.20 25.51 -0.69
CA VAL A 805 -54.07 24.12 -1.14
C VAL A 805 -52.90 23.53 -0.38
N LEU A 806 -53.19 22.60 0.53
CA LEU A 806 -52.23 22.21 1.56
C LEU A 806 -51.77 20.76 1.40
N ASN A 807 -50.49 20.52 1.65
CA ASN A 807 -49.97 19.16 1.78
C ASN A 807 -50.16 18.71 3.23
N SER A 808 -50.62 17.48 3.45
CA SER A 808 -50.88 16.93 4.78
C SER A 808 -50.53 15.45 4.88
N ASP A 809 -50.38 15.00 6.13
CA ASP A 809 -50.23 13.61 6.51
C ASP A 809 -51.55 13.02 7.00
N ASP A 810 -51.82 11.78 6.62
CA ASP A 810 -52.85 10.94 7.25
C ASP A 810 -52.27 9.55 7.50
N GLY A 811 -51.44 9.44 8.53
CA GLY A 811 -50.63 8.25 8.80
C GLY A 811 -49.55 8.07 7.74
N ASP A 812 -49.60 6.95 7.01
CA ASP A 812 -48.62 6.65 5.95
C ASP A 812 -48.94 7.36 4.62
N LYS A 813 -50.04 8.10 4.54
CA LYS A 813 -50.56 8.68 3.29
C LYS A 813 -50.14 10.13 3.14
N HIS A 814 -49.72 10.50 1.94
CA HIS A 814 -49.53 11.90 1.56
C HIS A 814 -50.80 12.43 0.90
N ARG A 815 -51.26 13.62 1.33
CA ARG A 815 -52.43 14.27 0.77
C ARG A 815 -52.14 15.66 0.24
N LEU A 816 -52.60 15.95 -0.98
CA LEU A 816 -52.78 17.31 -1.48
C LEU A 816 -54.25 17.71 -1.28
N GLU A 817 -54.54 18.46 -0.23
CA GLU A 817 -55.89 18.87 0.14
C GLU A 817 -56.34 20.12 -0.64
N LEU A 818 -57.39 19.94 -1.45
CA LEU A 818 -58.14 21.05 -2.03
C LEU A 818 -59.21 21.53 -1.04
N TRP A 819 -59.92 20.57 -0.41
CA TRP A 819 -60.84 20.79 0.69
C TRP A 819 -61.03 19.50 1.51
N ASN A 820 -61.06 19.59 2.83
CA ASN A 820 -61.37 18.47 3.71
C ASN A 820 -61.97 19.01 5.01
N THR A 821 -63.27 18.77 5.21
CA THR A 821 -64.02 19.19 6.41
C THR A 821 -63.45 18.63 7.70
N TYR A 822 -62.70 17.53 7.61
CA TYR A 822 -62.08 16.83 8.73
C TYR A 822 -60.55 16.91 8.70
N GLY A 823 -59.99 17.66 7.74
CA GLY A 823 -58.56 17.82 7.54
C GLY A 823 -58.07 19.22 7.88
N ILE A 824 -56.84 19.52 7.47
CA ILE A 824 -56.15 20.76 7.81
C ILE A 824 -56.76 21.99 7.12
N THR A 825 -57.41 21.78 5.98
CA THR A 825 -58.14 22.83 5.25
C THR A 825 -59.41 23.29 5.96
N ALA A 826 -60.00 22.49 6.86
CA ALA A 826 -61.15 22.90 7.67
C ALA A 826 -60.84 24.12 8.56
N SER A 827 -59.65 24.14 9.16
CA SER A 827 -59.18 25.24 10.02
C SER A 827 -58.51 26.37 9.24
N SER A 828 -57.86 26.05 8.13
CA SER A 828 -57.08 27.02 7.34
C SER A 828 -57.89 27.73 6.25
N GLY A 829 -59.12 27.26 6.01
CA GLY A 829 -59.99 27.73 4.94
C GLY A 829 -59.73 27.04 3.61
N CYS A 830 -60.65 27.22 2.67
CA CYS A 830 -60.58 26.62 1.33
C CYS A 830 -60.01 27.62 0.31
N ALA A 831 -59.25 27.11 -0.66
CA ALA A 831 -58.72 27.88 -1.78
C ALA A 831 -59.80 28.37 -2.77
N PHE A 832 -60.95 27.68 -2.83
CA PHE A 832 -61.94 27.82 -3.89
C PHE A 832 -63.24 28.53 -3.47
N GLY A 833 -63.48 28.70 -2.18
CA GLY A 833 -64.76 29.22 -1.70
C GLY A 833 -64.86 29.32 -0.18
N THR A 834 -66.03 29.74 0.31
CA THR A 834 -66.32 29.75 1.75
C THR A 834 -67.16 28.53 2.12
N PRO A 835 -66.76 27.75 3.14
CA PRO A 835 -67.54 26.59 3.59
C PRO A 835 -68.96 27.00 3.99
N VAL A 836 -69.96 26.29 3.48
CA VAL A 836 -71.38 26.47 3.84
C VAL A 836 -71.94 25.19 4.47
N GLN A 837 -72.83 25.35 5.46
CA GLN A 837 -73.45 24.21 6.13
C GLN A 837 -74.61 23.65 5.30
N SER A 838 -74.62 22.34 5.07
CA SER A 838 -75.70 21.65 4.36
C SER A 838 -75.81 20.20 4.84
N GLY A 839 -76.99 19.75 5.27
CA GLY A 839 -77.19 18.38 5.73
C GLY A 839 -76.45 18.00 7.03
N GLY A 840 -75.92 18.97 7.77
CA GLY A 840 -75.10 18.73 8.98
C GLY A 840 -73.58 18.81 8.74
N GLU A 841 -73.15 18.80 7.48
CA GLU A 841 -71.75 18.86 7.06
C GLU A 841 -71.38 20.25 6.51
N MET A 842 -70.08 20.56 6.50
CA MET A 842 -69.55 21.74 5.80
C MET A 842 -69.12 21.35 4.39
N LYS A 843 -69.53 22.13 3.38
CA LYS A 843 -69.17 21.85 1.98
C LYS A 843 -68.66 23.09 1.27
N ILE A 844 -67.93 22.87 0.17
CA ILE A 844 -67.53 23.91 -0.78
C ILE A 844 -68.38 23.73 -2.03
N VAL A 845 -69.27 24.69 -2.28
CA VAL A 845 -70.20 24.66 -3.42
C VAL A 845 -69.44 24.90 -4.73
N GLU A 846 -68.37 25.69 -4.65
CA GLU A 846 -67.50 26.06 -5.76
C GLU A 846 -66.68 24.89 -6.32
N LEU A 847 -66.64 23.75 -5.61
CA LEU A 847 -66.08 22.48 -6.09
C LEU A 847 -67.15 21.56 -6.71
N GLY A 848 -68.38 22.05 -6.90
CA GLY A 848 -69.48 21.28 -7.48
C GLY A 848 -69.39 21.13 -9.00
N PHE A 849 -69.74 19.96 -9.51
CA PHE A 849 -69.75 19.63 -10.95
C PHE A 849 -70.84 18.61 -11.28
N SER A 850 -71.26 18.55 -12.55
CA SER A 850 -72.38 17.72 -13.02
C SER A 850 -71.97 16.51 -13.86
N ASN A 851 -70.76 16.50 -14.43
CA ASN A 851 -70.26 15.44 -15.30
C ASN A 851 -68.83 15.05 -14.95
N SER A 852 -67.93 16.03 -14.78
CA SER A 852 -66.53 15.73 -14.49
C SER A 852 -65.77 16.80 -13.71
N MET A 853 -64.75 16.36 -12.99
CA MET A 853 -63.73 17.16 -12.35
C MET A 853 -62.36 16.68 -12.83
N SER A 854 -61.54 17.58 -13.37
CA SER A 854 -60.15 17.29 -13.76
C SER A 854 -59.20 18.07 -12.86
N VAL A 855 -58.27 17.37 -12.20
CA VAL A 855 -57.30 17.95 -11.27
C VAL A 855 -55.90 17.67 -11.78
N GLY A 856 -55.20 18.75 -12.13
CA GLY A 856 -53.78 18.71 -12.47
C GLY A 856 -52.91 19.08 -11.27
N PHE A 857 -51.86 18.31 -11.00
CA PHE A 857 -50.87 18.62 -9.97
C PHE A 857 -49.48 18.10 -10.35
N SER A 858 -48.44 18.65 -9.71
CA SER A 858 -47.06 18.22 -9.84
C SER A 858 -46.52 17.65 -8.53
N VAL A 859 -45.61 16.67 -8.61
CA VAL A 859 -44.78 16.19 -7.49
C VAL A 859 -43.44 16.94 -7.58
N ASP A 860 -43.27 17.95 -6.73
CA ASP A 860 -42.18 18.92 -6.90
C ASP A 860 -40.88 18.45 -6.25
N ARG A 861 -40.98 17.87 -5.05
CA ARG A 861 -39.85 17.40 -4.24
C ARG A 861 -40.29 16.32 -3.26
N LEU A 862 -39.34 15.50 -2.84
CA LEU A 862 -39.52 14.40 -1.88
C LEU A 862 -38.95 14.74 -0.49
N PHE A 863 -38.01 15.69 -0.43
CA PHE A 863 -37.36 16.13 0.80
C PHE A 863 -37.87 17.52 1.22
N PRO A 864 -37.89 17.82 2.53
CA PRO A 864 -38.34 19.11 3.01
C PRO A 864 -37.39 20.22 2.53
N VAL A 865 -37.92 21.44 2.34
CA VAL A 865 -37.07 22.62 2.16
C VAL A 865 -36.60 23.11 3.52
N VAL A 866 -35.34 23.49 3.57
CA VAL A 866 -34.71 24.02 4.77
C VAL A 866 -34.76 25.54 4.77
N GLU A 867 -35.40 26.12 5.79
CA GLU A 867 -35.30 27.55 6.09
C GLU A 867 -34.13 27.81 7.04
N TRP A 868 -33.02 28.37 6.56
CA TRP A 868 -31.77 28.53 7.30
C TRP A 868 -31.82 29.52 8.46
#